data_AF-A0A1V4A9K9-F1
#
_entry.id   AF-A0A1V4A9K9-F1
#
_cell.length_a   1.000
_cell.length_b   1.000
_cell.length_c   1.000
_cell.angle_alpha   90.00
_cell.angle_beta   90.00
_cell.angle_gamma   90.00
#
_symmetry.space_group_name_H-M   'P 1'
#
loop_
_entity.id
_entity.type
_entity.pdbx_description
1 polymer ?
#
loop_
_entity_poly.entity_id
_entity_poly.type
_entity_poly.pdbx_seq_one_letter_code
_entity_poly.pdbx_strand_id
1 'polypeptide(L)'
;MRELLQFNRLHGDEQLRSPSGQYVLHYDAAGIAVITDARREEVTWRAGAAGRLLLGNGSEVQVEAGEGFETVWRSGFAAPGARHLILTDDGDLELLSGEHVRLGNARTGPVEARALRDAAPVADITADAYLVREGKKRRTVVREQDGWLRIGEHWSSGGGSYALTGPLVDWLEQEGTVLTWLMLPVNGTKSKARTLCLTDSDGTVLWNEGTQSPAAPVSAGAPYAYGGSELGVGGRLRHQSLTSPSGSHTLVHQGDGDLVLRCHAEHRAVWSSGTEWADGGWTELTADGDLVVRNPHGAPVWRSGTSGSGAGRLVVRDDGRVELLDGGGEPVWAMDAHAACDTPAVDTPRGAVLRRGQTLRQHALTSADGSTVLGHRDDRRLVLFGADGRWLWYAHLGDAERPGLVLDEDGMLRIVDDERPALGGPADELRVEPGEVRLCRADGTVVWRNGEEVADPGAVPAEPAEDFEAWMEELTGHVTYCATVVHHTTPDEALLRLGADRDRVRTGTWDDLLTQSEVEDSGVDDVRVAAFALGPHTLLVEENGYAGIGSPALSRGTFAVSCYSSVNADTNFVVYRDGEVVADHSQEGSAEPTTPEVRAAMAAMGADDPLETAFHDDLELLCRTAGIRPTVADVTGTARWVIIPALR
;
A
#
# COMPACT_ATOMS: atom_id res chain seq x y z
N MET A 1 -23.29 1.52 -11.26
CA MET A 1 -23.23 2.92 -10.78
C MET A 1 -23.85 2.95 -9.39
N ARG A 2 -23.09 3.31 -8.34
CA ARG A 2 -23.59 3.43 -6.94
C ARG A 2 -23.97 4.88 -6.58
N GLU A 3 -23.50 5.84 -7.38
CA GLU A 3 -23.73 7.27 -7.20
C GLU A 3 -23.85 7.97 -8.55
N LEU A 4 -24.57 9.09 -8.57
CA LEU A 4 -24.69 9.97 -9.72
C LEU A 4 -23.97 11.29 -9.41
N LEU A 5 -22.88 11.56 -10.14
CA LEU A 5 -22.12 12.80 -10.02
C LEU A 5 -22.94 14.01 -10.49
N GLN A 6 -22.66 15.17 -9.91
CA GLN A 6 -23.28 16.43 -10.34
C GLN A 6 -23.10 16.64 -11.84
N PHE A 7 -24.17 17.09 -12.50
CA PHE A 7 -24.30 17.25 -13.96
C PHE A 7 -24.43 15.95 -14.77
N ASN A 8 -24.09 14.80 -14.20
CA ASN A 8 -24.37 13.53 -14.87
C ASN A 8 -25.87 13.23 -14.81
N ARG A 9 -26.38 12.73 -15.93
CA ARG A 9 -27.79 12.39 -16.10
C ARG A 9 -27.92 10.89 -15.96
N LEU A 10 -28.93 10.43 -15.22
CA LEU A 10 -29.32 9.03 -15.25
C LEU A 10 -29.94 8.74 -16.62
N HIS A 11 -29.32 7.89 -17.43
CA HIS A 11 -29.82 7.53 -18.76
C HIS A 11 -30.95 6.49 -18.67
N GLY A 12 -31.77 6.40 -19.73
CA GLY A 12 -33.00 5.59 -19.72
C GLY A 12 -32.77 4.09 -19.49
N ASP A 13 -31.60 3.60 -19.88
CA ASP A 13 -31.10 2.24 -19.73
C ASP A 13 -30.30 2.02 -18.44
N GLU A 14 -30.02 3.08 -17.69
CA GLU A 14 -29.29 3.02 -16.43
C GLU A 14 -30.22 2.84 -15.22
N GLN A 15 -29.68 2.23 -14.18
CA GLN A 15 -30.33 2.10 -12.89
C GLN A 15 -29.33 2.42 -11.79
N LEU A 16 -29.80 3.12 -10.76
CA LEU A 16 -29.05 3.34 -9.53
C LEU A 16 -29.65 2.43 -8.46
N ARG A 17 -28.82 1.61 -7.80
CA ARG A 17 -29.27 0.66 -6.77
C ARG A 17 -28.75 1.07 -5.40
N SER A 18 -29.57 0.87 -4.38
CA SER A 18 -29.13 1.02 -2.99
C SER A 18 -28.08 -0.06 -2.63
N PRO A 19 -27.29 0.11 -1.56
CA PRO A 19 -26.26 -0.85 -1.17
C PRO A 19 -26.78 -2.29 -1.01
N SER A 20 -27.92 -2.50 -0.35
CA SER A 20 -28.55 -3.82 -0.24
C SER A 20 -29.19 -4.33 -1.54
N GLY A 21 -29.34 -3.46 -2.55
CA GLY A 21 -30.09 -3.71 -3.77
C GLY A 21 -31.61 -3.75 -3.60
N GLN A 22 -32.12 -3.49 -2.39
CA GLN A 22 -33.57 -3.47 -2.12
C GLN A 22 -34.27 -2.35 -2.89
N TYR A 23 -33.66 -1.17 -3.01
CA TYR A 23 -34.25 -0.06 -3.73
C TYR A 23 -33.53 0.18 -5.05
N VAL A 24 -34.32 0.47 -6.09
CA VAL A 24 -33.82 0.74 -7.44
C VAL A 24 -34.44 2.02 -7.96
N LEU A 25 -33.60 3.01 -8.27
CA LEU A 25 -33.99 4.18 -9.05
C LEU A 25 -33.84 3.84 -10.54
N HIS A 26 -34.95 3.92 -11.26
CA HIS A 26 -35.02 3.64 -12.69
C HIS A 26 -36.13 4.48 -13.34
N TYR A 27 -36.29 4.37 -14.66
CA TYR A 27 -37.42 4.97 -15.37
C TYR A 27 -38.61 4.01 -15.48
N ASP A 28 -39.81 4.53 -15.30
CA ASP A 28 -41.05 3.80 -15.59
C ASP A 28 -41.45 3.92 -17.08
N ALA A 29 -42.58 3.29 -17.45
CA ALA A 29 -43.08 3.31 -18.82
C ALA A 29 -43.44 4.71 -19.35
N ALA A 30 -43.62 5.69 -18.46
CA ALA A 30 -43.89 7.08 -18.83
C ALA A 30 -42.60 7.93 -18.92
N GLY A 31 -41.42 7.31 -18.73
CA GLY A 31 -40.13 8.00 -18.72
C GLY A 31 -39.93 8.86 -17.47
N ILE A 32 -40.64 8.56 -16.37
CA ILE A 32 -40.48 9.23 -15.09
C ILE A 32 -39.52 8.44 -14.21
N ALA A 33 -38.55 9.12 -13.61
CA ALA A 33 -37.66 8.50 -12.63
C ALA A 33 -38.45 8.12 -11.37
N VAL A 34 -38.34 6.86 -10.96
CA VAL A 34 -39.03 6.25 -9.82
C VAL A 34 -38.07 5.43 -8.98
N ILE A 35 -38.27 5.41 -7.67
CA ILE A 35 -37.62 4.46 -6.76
C ILE A 35 -38.62 3.34 -6.48
N THR A 36 -38.21 2.10 -6.76
CA THR A 36 -39.01 0.90 -6.52
C THR A 36 -38.37 0.06 -5.42
N ASP A 37 -39.16 -0.36 -4.43
CA ASP A 37 -38.80 -1.43 -3.51
C ASP A 37 -38.91 -2.76 -4.26
N ALA A 38 -37.77 -3.38 -4.57
CA ALA A 38 -37.69 -4.62 -5.32
C ALA A 38 -38.30 -5.83 -4.58
N ARG A 39 -38.44 -5.77 -3.25
CA ARG A 39 -39.06 -6.85 -2.47
C ARG A 39 -40.59 -6.76 -2.49
N ARG A 40 -41.13 -5.54 -2.49
CA ARG A 40 -42.58 -5.28 -2.50
C ARG A 40 -43.15 -5.02 -3.89
N GLU A 41 -42.27 -4.82 -4.88
CA GLU A 41 -42.62 -4.35 -6.23
C GLU A 41 -43.44 -3.03 -6.18
N GLU A 42 -43.13 -2.17 -5.22
CA GLU A 42 -43.88 -0.94 -4.94
C GLU A 42 -43.03 0.31 -5.20
N VAL A 43 -43.60 1.28 -5.91
CA VAL A 43 -42.97 2.59 -6.11
C VAL A 43 -43.10 3.41 -4.84
N THR A 44 -41.96 3.78 -4.24
CA THR A 44 -41.89 4.52 -2.97
C THR A 44 -41.59 6.01 -3.17
N TRP A 45 -41.06 6.38 -4.34
CA TRP A 45 -40.78 7.77 -4.71
C TRP A 45 -40.90 7.96 -6.22
N ARG A 46 -41.30 9.16 -6.66
CA ARG A 46 -41.50 9.50 -8.07
C ARG A 46 -41.11 10.95 -8.33
N ALA A 47 -40.34 11.20 -9.38
CA ALA A 47 -40.08 12.55 -9.87
C ALA A 47 -41.35 13.17 -10.46
N GLY A 48 -41.52 14.49 -10.34
CA GLY A 48 -42.75 15.16 -10.77
C GLY A 48 -42.93 15.33 -12.28
N ALA A 49 -41.94 14.95 -13.10
CA ALA A 49 -42.01 15.02 -14.55
C ALA A 49 -41.22 13.90 -15.23
N ALA A 50 -41.55 13.61 -16.49
CA ALA A 50 -40.75 12.74 -17.35
C ALA A 50 -39.52 13.49 -17.89
N GLY A 51 -38.40 12.77 -18.01
CA GLY A 51 -37.13 13.34 -18.46
C GLY A 51 -35.95 12.74 -17.73
N ARG A 52 -34.75 13.26 -17.98
CA ARG A 52 -33.50 12.77 -17.40
C ARG A 52 -33.27 13.38 -16.02
N LEU A 53 -33.17 12.54 -14.99
CA LEU A 53 -32.86 12.95 -13.62
C LEU A 53 -31.37 13.26 -13.47
N LEU A 54 -31.05 14.33 -12.75
CA LEU A 54 -29.68 14.70 -12.39
C LEU A 54 -29.63 15.52 -11.09
N LEU A 55 -28.43 15.59 -10.52
CA LEU A 55 -28.07 16.64 -9.57
C LEU A 55 -27.58 17.87 -10.36
N GLY A 56 -28.39 18.94 -10.37
CA GLY A 56 -28.19 20.12 -11.20
C GLY A 56 -27.20 21.15 -10.65
N ASN A 57 -27.01 22.24 -11.40
CA ASN A 57 -26.11 23.36 -11.04
C ASN A 57 -26.49 24.04 -9.71
N GLY A 58 -27.78 24.04 -9.36
CA GLY A 58 -28.26 24.52 -8.08
C GLY A 58 -27.94 23.60 -6.90
N SER A 59 -27.25 22.48 -7.12
CA SER A 59 -27.09 21.39 -6.14
C SER A 59 -28.45 20.88 -5.65
N GLU A 60 -29.38 20.72 -6.60
CA GLU A 60 -30.75 20.29 -6.40
C GLU A 60 -31.05 19.12 -7.35
N VAL A 61 -31.84 18.14 -6.88
CA VAL A 61 -32.33 17.07 -7.76
C VAL A 61 -33.34 17.67 -8.73
N GLN A 62 -33.08 17.52 -10.03
CA GLN A 62 -33.90 18.08 -11.10
C GLN A 62 -34.11 17.06 -12.21
N VAL A 63 -35.10 17.33 -13.06
CA VAL A 63 -35.35 16.57 -14.28
C VAL A 63 -35.30 17.51 -15.47
N GLU A 64 -34.53 17.12 -16.49
CA GLU A 64 -34.41 17.83 -17.77
C GLU A 64 -35.09 17.05 -18.89
N ALA A 65 -35.78 17.77 -19.79
CA ALA A 65 -36.45 17.16 -20.93
C ALA A 65 -36.23 17.99 -22.22
N GLY A 66 -36.55 17.37 -23.36
CA GLY A 66 -36.37 17.96 -24.69
C GLY A 66 -34.91 17.99 -25.16
N GLU A 67 -34.71 18.40 -26.42
CA GLU A 67 -33.37 18.48 -27.04
C GLU A 67 -32.51 19.61 -26.43
N GLY A 68 -33.15 20.62 -25.83
CA GLY A 68 -32.49 21.75 -25.18
C GLY A 68 -32.13 21.53 -23.71
N PHE A 69 -32.36 20.33 -23.15
CA PHE A 69 -32.12 20.04 -21.73
C PHE A 69 -32.81 21.03 -20.77
N GLU A 70 -34.05 21.40 -21.08
CA GLU A 70 -34.81 22.33 -20.25
C GLU A 70 -35.20 21.67 -18.94
N THR A 71 -34.97 22.34 -17.81
CA THR A 71 -35.42 21.81 -16.52
C THR A 71 -36.94 21.89 -16.42
N VAL A 72 -37.59 20.73 -16.36
CA VAL A 72 -39.05 20.58 -16.30
C VAL A 72 -39.57 20.28 -14.90
N TRP A 73 -38.70 19.82 -14.00
CA TRP A 73 -39.05 19.59 -12.60
C TRP A 73 -37.84 19.75 -11.67
N ARG A 74 -38.12 20.11 -10.41
CA ARG A 74 -37.18 20.35 -9.33
C ARG A 74 -37.71 19.75 -8.04
N SER A 75 -36.82 19.19 -7.21
CA SER A 75 -37.17 18.63 -5.90
C SER A 75 -37.65 19.68 -4.89
N GLY A 76 -37.32 20.96 -5.10
CA GLY A 76 -37.85 22.09 -4.33
C GLY A 76 -36.92 22.59 -3.22
N PHE A 77 -35.74 22.00 -3.05
CA PHE A 77 -34.69 22.54 -2.20
C PHE A 77 -33.31 22.29 -2.82
N ALA A 78 -32.40 23.22 -2.56
CA ALA A 78 -30.99 23.07 -2.90
C ALA A 78 -30.19 22.64 -1.68
N ALA A 79 -29.18 21.80 -1.89
CA ALA A 79 -28.13 21.48 -0.94
C ALA A 79 -26.79 22.03 -1.46
N PRO A 80 -26.50 23.33 -1.27
CA PRO A 80 -25.33 23.98 -1.86
C PRO A 80 -24.03 23.22 -1.59
N GLY A 81 -23.26 22.93 -2.64
CA GLY A 81 -22.01 22.19 -2.54
C GLY A 81 -22.16 20.68 -2.75
N ALA A 82 -23.38 20.17 -2.95
CA ALA A 82 -23.58 18.76 -3.29
C ALA A 82 -22.95 18.42 -4.64
N ARG A 83 -22.16 17.36 -4.65
CA ARG A 83 -21.46 16.81 -5.81
C ARG A 83 -21.90 15.39 -6.17
N HIS A 84 -22.49 14.66 -5.23
CA HIS A 84 -22.93 13.28 -5.43
C HIS A 84 -24.40 13.14 -5.04
N LEU A 85 -25.12 12.30 -5.78
CA LEU A 85 -26.47 11.85 -5.47
C LEU A 85 -26.45 10.34 -5.33
N ILE A 86 -26.86 9.82 -4.17
CA ILE A 86 -26.90 8.38 -3.90
C ILE A 86 -28.32 7.91 -3.58
N LEU A 87 -28.59 6.62 -3.76
CA LEU A 87 -29.82 5.97 -3.32
C LEU A 87 -29.53 5.13 -2.06
N THR A 88 -30.27 5.38 -0.97
CA THR A 88 -30.06 4.70 0.31
C THR A 88 -30.89 3.44 0.47
N ASP A 89 -30.55 2.62 1.47
CA ASP A 89 -31.35 1.46 1.87
C ASP A 89 -32.63 1.81 2.63
N ASP A 90 -32.89 3.10 2.87
CA ASP A 90 -34.19 3.62 3.32
C ASP A 90 -35.10 4.00 2.14
N GLY A 91 -34.63 3.87 0.90
CA GLY A 91 -35.37 4.25 -0.31
C GLY A 91 -35.43 5.76 -0.54
N ASP A 92 -34.39 6.48 -0.10
CA ASP A 92 -34.26 7.92 -0.25
C ASP A 92 -33.08 8.30 -1.13
N LEU A 93 -33.14 9.51 -1.70
CA LEU A 93 -32.00 10.11 -2.39
C LEU A 93 -31.25 11.04 -1.43
N GLU A 94 -29.96 10.86 -1.28
CA GLU A 94 -29.10 11.74 -0.48
C GLU A 94 -28.16 12.54 -1.36
N LEU A 95 -28.01 13.82 -0.99
CA LEU A 95 -27.13 14.79 -1.63
C LEU A 95 -25.89 14.93 -0.76
N LEU A 96 -24.74 14.55 -1.30
CA LEU A 96 -23.46 14.58 -0.57
C LEU A 96 -22.52 15.62 -1.17
N SER A 97 -21.69 16.24 -0.33
CA SER A 97 -20.58 17.11 -0.76
C SER A 97 -19.53 16.32 -1.55
N GLY A 98 -18.55 17.00 -2.16
CA GLY A 98 -17.40 16.32 -2.79
C GLY A 98 -16.56 15.47 -1.81
N GLU A 99 -16.73 15.70 -0.51
CA GLU A 99 -16.07 14.94 0.57
C GLU A 99 -17.01 13.87 1.14
N HIS A 100 -18.13 13.60 0.46
CA HIS A 100 -19.17 12.65 0.86
C HIS A 100 -19.93 13.01 2.15
N VAL A 101 -19.74 14.21 2.70
CA VAL A 101 -20.54 14.69 3.85
C VAL A 101 -21.98 14.92 3.39
N ARG A 102 -22.95 14.39 4.15
CA ARG A 102 -24.38 14.54 3.87
C ARG A 102 -24.82 15.99 4.00
N LEU A 103 -25.39 16.55 2.93
CA LEU A 103 -25.90 17.93 2.87
C LEU A 103 -27.42 18.01 2.77
N GLY A 104 -28.08 16.92 2.38
CA GLY A 104 -29.53 16.86 2.29
C GLY A 104 -30.06 15.49 1.92
N ASN A 105 -31.36 15.31 2.16
CA ASN A 105 -32.13 14.15 1.76
C ASN A 105 -33.32 14.64 0.94
N ALA A 106 -33.56 14.05 -0.23
CA ALA A 106 -34.55 14.53 -1.20
C ALA A 106 -35.99 14.53 -0.66
N ARG A 107 -36.28 13.75 0.39
CA ARG A 107 -37.58 13.68 1.05
C ARG A 107 -37.70 14.66 2.22
N THR A 108 -36.66 14.81 3.02
CA THR A 108 -36.71 15.58 4.28
C THR A 108 -36.10 16.97 4.19
N GLY A 109 -35.34 17.26 3.12
CA GLY A 109 -34.72 18.56 2.87
C GLY A 109 -33.24 18.63 3.28
N PRO A 110 -32.72 19.85 3.53
CA PRO A 110 -31.34 20.05 3.94
C PRO A 110 -31.00 19.37 5.27
N VAL A 111 -29.77 18.84 5.37
CA VAL A 111 -29.21 18.22 6.57
C VAL A 111 -27.92 18.96 6.92
N GLU A 112 -27.76 19.30 8.19
CA GLU A 112 -26.51 19.88 8.71
C GLU A 112 -25.76 18.80 9.49
N ALA A 113 -24.88 18.07 8.80
CA ALA A 113 -24.04 17.07 9.43
C ALA A 113 -23.08 17.73 10.44
N ARG A 114 -22.98 17.15 11.64
CA ARG A 114 -22.16 17.64 12.74
C ARG A 114 -20.69 17.32 12.49
N ALA A 115 -19.86 18.35 12.33
CA ALA A 115 -18.41 18.22 12.35
C ALA A 115 -17.91 17.83 13.76
N LEU A 116 -17.39 16.63 13.90
CA LEU A 116 -16.57 16.21 15.03
C LEU A 116 -15.17 16.80 14.86
N ARG A 117 -14.42 16.95 15.96
CA ARG A 117 -13.06 17.50 15.91
C ARG A 117 -12.09 16.49 15.27
N ASP A 118 -10.81 16.66 15.53
CA ASP A 118 -9.73 15.82 15.04
C ASP A 118 -9.62 14.45 15.72
N ALA A 119 -10.44 14.19 16.76
CA ALA A 119 -10.56 12.89 17.41
C ALA A 119 -12.01 12.59 17.83
N ALA A 120 -12.46 11.34 17.64
CA ALA A 120 -13.76 10.86 18.13
C ALA A 120 -13.81 9.32 18.22
N PRO A 121 -14.65 8.73 19.09
CA PRO A 121 -15.02 7.32 19.00
C PRO A 121 -15.62 7.00 17.63
N VAL A 122 -15.32 5.83 17.07
CA VAL A 122 -15.82 5.44 15.74
C VAL A 122 -17.34 5.34 15.69
N ALA A 123 -17.98 4.93 16.80
CA ALA A 123 -19.43 4.89 16.93
C ALA A 123 -20.10 6.28 16.87
N ASP A 124 -19.36 7.37 17.15
CA ASP A 124 -19.88 8.73 17.06
C ASP A 124 -19.84 9.27 15.62
N ILE A 125 -19.08 8.64 14.72
CA ILE A 125 -19.05 8.92 13.29
C ILE A 125 -20.25 8.22 12.66
N THR A 126 -21.25 8.99 12.24
CA THR A 126 -22.54 8.51 11.72
C THR A 126 -22.85 9.18 10.38
N ALA A 127 -23.98 8.85 9.74
CA ALA A 127 -24.42 9.54 8.53
C ALA A 127 -24.59 11.08 8.72
N ASP A 128 -24.84 11.51 9.97
CA ASP A 128 -25.06 12.92 10.33
C ASP A 128 -23.95 13.50 11.20
N ALA A 129 -22.82 12.78 11.38
CA ALA A 129 -21.67 13.29 12.11
C ALA A 129 -20.37 12.72 11.56
N TYR A 130 -19.39 13.57 11.27
CA TYR A 130 -18.15 13.17 10.58
C TYR A 130 -16.93 13.71 11.30
N LEU A 131 -15.82 12.97 11.29
CA LEU A 131 -14.54 13.45 11.80
C LEU A 131 -13.96 14.47 10.82
N VAL A 132 -13.45 15.60 11.32
CA VAL A 132 -12.74 16.54 10.46
C VAL A 132 -11.54 17.15 11.14
N ARG A 133 -10.45 17.23 10.38
CA ARG A 133 -9.28 18.02 10.71
C ARG A 133 -9.08 19.10 9.67
N GLU A 134 -9.12 20.35 10.10
CA GLU A 134 -8.87 21.51 9.26
C GLU A 134 -7.36 21.78 9.12
N GLY A 135 -6.93 22.24 7.95
CA GLY A 135 -5.54 22.52 7.60
C GLY A 135 -5.43 23.03 6.16
N LYS A 136 -4.21 23.18 5.63
CA LYS A 136 -4.03 23.37 4.17
C LYS A 136 -4.57 22.16 3.38
N LYS A 137 -4.43 20.96 3.97
CA LYS A 137 -5.13 19.74 3.61
C LYS A 137 -6.25 19.51 4.64
N ARG A 138 -7.49 19.62 4.20
CA ARG A 138 -8.68 19.27 4.97
C ARG A 138 -8.86 17.75 4.92
N ARG A 139 -8.99 17.12 6.08
CA ARG A 139 -9.14 15.65 6.18
C ARG A 139 -10.46 15.31 6.82
N THR A 140 -11.19 14.37 6.23
CA THR A 140 -12.52 13.96 6.68
C THR A 140 -12.61 12.46 6.83
N VAL A 141 -13.36 12.01 7.84
CA VAL A 141 -13.79 10.60 7.96
C VAL A 141 -15.31 10.58 8.05
N VAL A 142 -15.95 9.98 7.04
CA VAL A 142 -17.40 9.94 6.90
C VAL A 142 -17.87 8.49 6.91
N ARG A 143 -18.96 8.20 7.64
CA ARG A 143 -19.59 6.87 7.57
C ARG A 143 -20.51 6.77 6.37
N GLU A 144 -20.28 5.74 5.57
CA GLU A 144 -21.09 5.41 4.41
C GLU A 144 -22.30 4.56 4.78
N GLN A 145 -23.25 4.45 3.85
CA GLN A 145 -24.49 3.70 4.03
C GLN A 145 -24.27 2.19 4.22
N ASP A 146 -23.17 1.63 3.70
CA ASP A 146 -22.78 0.24 3.91
C ASP A 146 -21.98 0.02 5.22
N GLY A 147 -21.88 1.06 6.06
CA GLY A 147 -21.18 1.03 7.34
C GLY A 147 -19.67 1.26 7.24
N TRP A 148 -19.12 1.34 6.03
CA TRP A 148 -17.70 1.60 5.81
C TRP A 148 -17.34 3.04 6.19
N LEU A 149 -16.07 3.31 6.45
CA LEU A 149 -15.59 4.67 6.66
C LEU A 149 -14.85 5.16 5.42
N ARG A 150 -15.32 6.25 4.81
CA ARG A 150 -14.59 6.99 3.79
C ARG A 150 -13.62 7.96 4.43
N ILE A 151 -12.36 7.90 4.02
CA ILE A 151 -11.35 8.88 4.40
C ILE A 151 -11.09 9.75 3.17
N GLY A 152 -11.20 11.06 3.34
CA GLY A 152 -10.91 12.06 2.31
C GLY A 152 -9.77 12.95 2.74
N GLU A 153 -8.86 13.23 1.82
CA GLU A 153 -7.90 14.34 1.92
C GLU A 153 -8.15 15.32 0.79
N HIS A 154 -8.40 16.58 1.13
CA HIS A 154 -8.81 17.63 0.20
C HIS A 154 -7.92 18.86 0.34
N TRP A 155 -7.46 19.41 -0.77
CA TRP A 155 -6.65 20.62 -0.85
C TRP A 155 -7.18 21.55 -1.96
N SER A 156 -6.54 22.70 -2.18
CA SER A 156 -7.07 23.74 -3.08
C SER A 156 -7.21 23.31 -4.54
N SER A 157 -6.31 22.46 -5.03
CA SER A 157 -6.24 22.01 -6.43
C SER A 157 -6.84 20.62 -6.66
N GLY A 158 -7.24 19.89 -5.62
CA GLY A 158 -7.75 18.52 -5.76
C GLY A 158 -8.01 17.81 -4.43
N GLY A 159 -8.17 16.50 -4.52
CA GLY A 159 -8.38 15.64 -3.36
C GLY A 159 -8.30 14.17 -3.74
N GLY A 160 -8.10 13.32 -2.74
CA GLY A 160 -8.15 11.87 -2.86
C GLY A 160 -9.00 11.28 -1.74
N SER A 161 -9.51 10.07 -1.95
CA SER A 161 -10.22 9.34 -0.91
C SER A 161 -10.02 7.84 -1.03
N TYR A 162 -10.10 7.16 0.10
CA TYR A 162 -10.13 5.69 0.19
C TYR A 162 -11.15 5.27 1.25
N ALA A 163 -11.41 3.96 1.39
CA ALA A 163 -12.39 3.45 2.35
C ALA A 163 -11.77 2.37 3.27
N LEU A 164 -12.16 2.39 4.54
CA LEU A 164 -11.96 1.29 5.48
C LEU A 164 -13.15 0.35 5.40
N THR A 165 -12.88 -0.95 5.30
CA THR A 165 -13.89 -1.99 5.11
C THR A 165 -14.71 -2.23 6.37
N GLY A 166 -15.93 -2.75 6.22
CA GLY A 166 -16.83 -3.11 7.31
C GLY A 166 -16.16 -3.91 8.45
N PRO A 167 -15.46 -5.03 8.18
CA PRO A 167 -14.82 -5.82 9.23
C PRO A 167 -13.79 -5.04 10.07
N LEU A 168 -13.02 -4.16 9.44
CA LEU A 168 -12.10 -3.28 10.16
C LEU A 168 -12.88 -2.23 10.97
N VAL A 169 -13.89 -1.59 10.38
CA VAL A 169 -14.71 -0.58 11.09
C VAL A 169 -15.41 -1.18 12.31
N ASP A 170 -15.97 -2.38 12.19
CA ASP A 170 -16.58 -3.13 13.29
C ASP A 170 -15.56 -3.37 14.42
N TRP A 171 -14.31 -3.69 14.08
CA TRP A 171 -13.24 -3.82 15.08
C TRP A 171 -12.79 -2.47 15.65
N LEU A 172 -12.81 -1.38 14.89
CA LEU A 172 -12.44 -0.05 15.39
C LEU A 172 -13.46 0.50 16.41
N GLU A 173 -14.70 0.02 16.40
CA GLU A 173 -15.77 0.37 17.35
C GLU A 173 -15.55 -0.28 18.73
N GLN A 174 -14.50 0.15 19.43
CA GLN A 174 -14.18 -0.30 20.78
C GLN A 174 -14.50 0.78 21.82
N GLU A 175 -15.00 0.35 22.98
CA GLU A 175 -15.19 1.27 24.11
C GLU A 175 -13.84 1.81 24.60
N GLY A 176 -13.79 3.10 24.95
CA GLY A 176 -12.58 3.73 25.48
C GLY A 176 -11.51 4.04 24.44
N THR A 177 -11.80 3.87 23.14
CA THR A 177 -10.89 4.23 22.05
C THR A 177 -11.40 5.42 21.25
N VAL A 178 -10.47 6.12 20.58
CA VAL A 178 -10.78 7.21 19.66
C VAL A 178 -9.98 7.07 18.38
N LEU A 179 -10.63 7.34 17.24
CA LEU A 179 -10.02 7.51 15.95
C LEU A 179 -9.51 8.95 15.83
N THR A 180 -8.23 9.13 15.52
CA THR A 180 -7.52 10.41 15.54
C THR A 180 -6.36 10.45 14.54
N TRP A 181 -5.78 11.62 14.33
CA TRP A 181 -4.61 11.84 13.47
C TRP A 181 -3.34 12.07 14.29
N LEU A 182 -2.34 11.20 14.15
CA LEU A 182 -1.05 11.33 14.83
C LEU A 182 0.10 11.40 13.84
N MET A 183 1.22 12.01 14.25
CA MET A 183 2.47 11.97 13.50
C MET A 183 3.22 10.67 13.81
N LEU A 184 3.10 9.68 12.93
CA LEU A 184 3.67 8.34 13.11
C LEU A 184 4.80 8.08 12.10
N PRO A 185 5.82 7.26 12.45
CA PRO A 185 6.87 6.86 11.52
C PRO A 185 6.30 6.18 10.27
N VAL A 186 6.85 6.49 9.10
CA VAL A 186 6.45 5.87 7.83
C VAL A 186 7.34 4.65 7.56
N ASN A 187 6.77 3.45 7.45
CA ASN A 187 7.41 2.24 6.90
C ASN A 187 8.89 2.03 7.30
N GLY A 188 9.22 2.06 8.61
CA GLY A 188 10.58 1.82 9.09
C GLY A 188 11.60 2.96 8.84
N THR A 189 11.17 4.07 8.22
CA THR A 189 11.95 5.30 8.09
C THR A 189 11.89 6.13 9.37
N LYS A 190 12.75 7.14 9.49
CA LYS A 190 12.67 8.12 10.61
C LYS A 190 11.67 9.23 10.31
N SER A 191 11.30 9.42 9.04
CA SER A 191 10.26 10.36 8.64
C SER A 191 8.93 10.02 9.30
N LYS A 192 8.16 11.04 9.64
CA LYS A 192 6.81 10.88 10.18
C LYS A 192 5.79 11.48 9.24
N ALA A 193 4.71 10.75 9.01
CA ALA A 193 3.54 11.25 8.31
C ALA A 193 2.38 11.44 9.29
N ARG A 194 1.43 12.30 8.90
CA ARG A 194 0.16 12.36 9.61
C ARG A 194 -0.68 11.17 9.19
N THR A 195 -1.03 10.35 10.16
CA THR A 195 -1.61 9.03 9.95
C THR A 195 -2.86 8.89 10.82
N LEU A 196 -3.96 8.46 10.21
CA LEU A 196 -5.17 8.06 10.89
C LEU A 196 -4.91 6.82 11.75
N CYS A 197 -5.28 6.86 13.01
CA CYS A 197 -5.02 5.80 13.95
C CYS A 197 -6.11 5.67 15.01
N LEU A 198 -6.25 4.47 15.54
CA LEU A 198 -7.06 4.20 16.73
C LEU A 198 -6.16 4.23 17.95
N THR A 199 -6.56 4.98 18.97
CA THR A 199 -5.83 5.07 20.24
C THR A 199 -6.73 4.74 21.42
N ASP A 200 -6.16 4.13 22.46
CA ASP A 200 -6.84 3.94 23.75
C ASP A 200 -6.74 5.19 24.64
N SER A 201 -7.32 5.11 25.85
CA SER A 201 -7.30 6.20 26.83
C SER A 201 -5.91 6.60 27.33
N ASP A 202 -4.92 5.71 27.19
CA ASP A 202 -3.52 5.97 27.58
C ASP A 202 -2.71 6.57 26.41
N GLY A 203 -3.32 6.69 25.23
CA GLY A 203 -2.68 7.16 24.01
C GLY A 203 -1.86 6.08 23.28
N THR A 204 -2.05 4.81 23.65
CA THR A 204 -1.43 3.69 22.93
C THR A 204 -2.10 3.53 21.57
N VAL A 205 -1.29 3.45 20.51
CA VAL A 205 -1.80 3.17 19.16
C VAL A 205 -2.17 1.69 19.08
N LEU A 206 -3.44 1.41 18.77
CA LEU A 206 -3.96 0.06 18.59
C LEU A 206 -4.02 -0.34 17.11
N TRP A 207 -4.13 0.63 16.21
CA TRP A 207 -4.19 0.47 14.76
C TRP A 207 -3.82 1.78 14.08
N ASN A 208 -3.25 1.72 12.87
CA ASN A 208 -3.07 2.88 12.00
C ASN A 208 -3.22 2.50 10.53
N GLU A 209 -3.58 3.48 9.70
CA GLU A 209 -3.64 3.32 8.24
C GLU A 209 -2.26 3.04 7.63
N GLY A 210 -2.25 2.45 6.43
CA GLY A 210 -1.03 2.07 5.70
C GLY A 210 -0.43 0.75 6.18
N THR A 211 0.74 0.41 5.63
CA THR A 211 1.47 -0.82 6.00
C THR A 211 1.90 -0.74 7.46
N GLN A 212 1.46 -1.70 8.27
CA GLN A 212 1.71 -1.67 9.70
C GLN A 212 3.00 -2.43 10.02
N SER A 213 4.04 -1.68 10.42
CA SER A 213 5.27 -2.26 10.96
C SER A 213 5.17 -2.32 12.49
N PRO A 214 5.54 -3.45 13.13
CA PRO A 214 5.60 -3.53 14.58
C PRO A 214 6.54 -2.46 15.15
N ALA A 215 6.11 -1.73 16.18
CA ALA A 215 6.94 -0.73 16.86
C ALA A 215 8.20 -1.34 17.52
N ALA A 216 8.14 -2.63 17.84
CA ALA A 216 9.26 -3.42 18.32
C ALA A 216 9.25 -4.79 17.64
N PRO A 217 10.42 -5.45 17.47
CA PRO A 217 10.47 -6.81 16.95
C PRO A 217 9.57 -7.74 17.77
N VAL A 218 8.63 -8.41 17.10
CA VAL A 218 7.78 -9.41 17.75
C VAL A 218 8.69 -10.56 18.17
N SER A 219 8.72 -10.86 19.47
CA SER A 219 9.55 -11.96 19.98
C SER A 219 9.11 -13.29 19.36
N ALA A 220 10.07 -14.18 19.09
CA ALA A 220 9.75 -15.54 18.70
C ALA A 220 8.84 -16.20 19.75
N GLY A 221 7.90 -17.02 19.27
CA GLY A 221 7.11 -17.89 20.15
C GLY A 221 7.95 -19.01 20.74
N ALA A 222 7.34 -19.77 21.65
CA ALA A 222 7.89 -21.05 22.08
C ALA A 222 8.09 -21.96 20.85
N PRO A 223 9.28 -22.58 20.67
CA PRO A 223 9.51 -23.47 19.55
C PRO A 223 8.51 -24.62 19.53
N TYR A 224 8.09 -25.00 18.33
CA TYR A 224 7.26 -26.16 18.07
C TYR A 224 7.84 -26.91 16.85
N ALA A 225 7.24 -28.04 16.50
CA ALA A 225 7.64 -28.76 15.29
C ALA A 225 7.19 -27.96 14.06
N TYR A 226 8.05 -27.09 13.53
CA TYR A 226 7.75 -26.28 12.34
C TYR A 226 7.38 -27.18 11.15
N GLY A 227 6.24 -26.89 10.51
CA GLY A 227 5.65 -27.75 9.47
C GLY A 227 4.97 -29.02 9.98
N GLY A 228 4.91 -29.22 11.30
CA GLY A 228 4.10 -30.24 11.97
C GLY A 228 2.64 -29.80 12.14
N SER A 229 1.85 -30.64 12.81
CA SER A 229 0.40 -30.47 12.95
C SER A 229 -0.04 -29.77 14.23
N GLU A 230 0.90 -29.38 15.11
CA GLU A 230 0.58 -28.92 16.47
C GLU A 230 1.30 -27.63 16.85
N LEU A 231 0.60 -26.77 17.60
CA LEU A 231 1.13 -25.59 18.27
C LEU A 231 0.85 -25.68 19.77
N GLY A 232 1.90 -25.64 20.58
CA GLY A 232 1.78 -25.61 22.04
C GLY A 232 1.63 -24.20 22.60
N VAL A 233 1.30 -24.11 23.89
CA VAL A 233 1.25 -22.84 24.65
C VAL A 233 2.54 -22.03 24.48
N GLY A 234 2.38 -20.73 24.23
CA GLY A 234 3.46 -19.77 23.96
C GLY A 234 3.95 -19.83 22.51
N GLY A 235 3.56 -20.84 21.73
CA GLY A 235 3.86 -20.93 20.31
C GLY A 235 3.16 -19.84 19.51
N ARG A 236 3.79 -19.43 18.40
CA ARG A 236 3.28 -18.39 17.51
C ARG A 236 3.36 -18.85 16.05
N LEU A 237 2.40 -18.40 15.24
CA LEU A 237 2.46 -18.45 13.79
C LEU A 237 2.59 -17.02 13.26
N ARG A 238 3.69 -16.72 12.57
CA ARG A 238 3.89 -15.43 11.88
C ARG A 238 4.45 -15.70 10.49
N HIS A 239 3.60 -15.61 9.48
CA HIS A 239 3.85 -16.14 8.13
C HIS A 239 4.10 -17.67 8.09
N GLN A 240 3.89 -18.34 9.22
CA GLN A 240 4.15 -19.77 9.41
C GLN A 240 2.85 -20.57 9.27
N SER A 241 3.01 -21.88 9.17
CA SER A 241 1.91 -22.81 9.02
C SER A 241 2.03 -24.07 9.86
N LEU A 242 0.89 -24.66 10.18
CA LEU A 242 0.73 -26.02 10.70
C LEU A 242 0.11 -26.90 9.62
N THR A 243 0.67 -28.09 9.41
CA THR A 243 0.22 -29.01 8.37
C THR A 243 -0.20 -30.33 9.00
N SER A 244 -1.39 -30.78 8.63
CA SER A 244 -1.96 -32.08 9.04
C SER A 244 -1.00 -33.25 8.76
N PRO A 245 -1.07 -34.36 9.52
CA PRO A 245 -0.17 -35.50 9.34
C PRO A 245 -0.08 -36.03 7.90
N SER A 246 -1.21 -36.15 7.19
CA SER A 246 -1.29 -36.55 5.78
C SER A 246 -0.86 -35.47 4.78
N GLY A 247 -0.84 -34.20 5.21
CA GLY A 247 -0.54 -33.06 4.35
C GLY A 247 -1.76 -32.53 3.59
N SER A 248 -2.95 -33.11 3.76
CA SER A 248 -4.15 -32.67 3.05
C SER A 248 -4.60 -31.26 3.43
N HIS A 249 -4.36 -30.86 4.68
CA HIS A 249 -4.71 -29.55 5.22
C HIS A 249 -3.52 -28.79 5.79
N THR A 250 -3.54 -27.48 5.59
CA THR A 250 -2.62 -26.53 6.22
C THR A 250 -3.38 -25.35 6.80
N LEU A 251 -3.13 -25.08 8.09
CA LEU A 251 -3.49 -23.83 8.75
C LEU A 251 -2.32 -22.86 8.63
N VAL A 252 -2.53 -21.70 8.01
CA VAL A 252 -1.48 -20.72 7.74
C VAL A 252 -1.91 -19.34 8.26
N HIS A 253 -0.99 -18.65 8.93
CA HIS A 253 -1.14 -17.21 9.19
C HIS A 253 -0.54 -16.47 8.01
N GLN A 254 -1.39 -15.91 7.16
CA GLN A 254 -1.00 -15.29 5.91
C GLN A 254 -0.37 -13.91 6.13
N GLY A 255 0.19 -13.35 5.06
CA GLY A 255 0.84 -12.04 5.11
C GLY A 255 -0.12 -10.87 5.31
N ASP A 256 -1.38 -11.01 4.92
CA ASP A 256 -2.45 -10.03 5.12
C ASP A 256 -3.05 -10.05 6.54
N GLY A 257 -2.61 -10.98 7.39
CA GLY A 257 -3.04 -11.10 8.79
C GLY A 257 -4.09 -12.17 9.03
N ASP A 258 -4.65 -12.78 7.98
CA ASP A 258 -5.67 -13.79 8.15
C ASP A 258 -5.09 -15.14 8.58
N LEU A 259 -5.79 -15.82 9.48
CA LEU A 259 -5.55 -17.22 9.81
C LEU A 259 -6.49 -18.09 8.96
N VAL A 260 -5.91 -18.86 8.04
CA VAL A 260 -6.68 -19.60 7.03
C VAL A 260 -6.38 -21.09 7.09
N LEU A 261 -7.43 -21.91 7.09
CA LEU A 261 -7.33 -23.35 6.85
C LEU A 261 -7.55 -23.62 5.36
N ARG A 262 -6.60 -24.32 4.73
CA ARG A 262 -6.65 -24.69 3.32
C ARG A 262 -6.72 -26.20 3.14
N CYS A 263 -7.46 -26.64 2.14
CA CYS A 263 -7.41 -28.02 1.61
C CYS A 263 -6.59 -28.00 0.32
N HIS A 264 -5.52 -28.79 0.29
CA HIS A 264 -4.59 -28.84 -0.84
C HIS A 264 -5.16 -29.62 -2.03
N ALA A 265 -6.06 -30.58 -1.83
CA ALA A 265 -6.69 -31.32 -2.93
C ALA A 265 -7.70 -30.46 -3.71
N GLU A 266 -8.44 -29.59 -3.02
CA GLU A 266 -9.43 -28.69 -3.61
C GLU A 266 -8.86 -27.31 -3.96
N HIS A 267 -7.62 -27.02 -3.56
CA HIS A 267 -6.92 -25.75 -3.78
C HIS A 267 -7.68 -24.51 -3.29
N ARG A 268 -8.43 -24.62 -2.19
CA ARG A 268 -9.22 -23.51 -1.63
C ARG A 268 -9.04 -23.35 -0.13
N ALA A 269 -9.34 -22.15 0.35
CA ALA A 269 -9.63 -21.90 1.75
C ALA A 269 -10.93 -22.61 2.12
N VAL A 270 -10.91 -23.35 3.22
CA VAL A 270 -12.09 -24.03 3.79
C VAL A 270 -12.58 -23.34 5.07
N TRP A 271 -11.73 -22.52 5.69
CA TRP A 271 -12.07 -21.64 6.81
C TRP A 271 -11.10 -20.44 6.84
N SER A 272 -11.58 -19.31 7.36
CA SER A 272 -10.84 -18.06 7.55
C SER A 272 -11.28 -17.39 8.86
N SER A 273 -10.38 -16.67 9.51
CA SER A 273 -10.67 -15.88 10.71
C SER A 273 -11.33 -14.53 10.39
N GLY A 274 -11.34 -14.10 9.13
CA GLY A 274 -11.87 -12.82 8.69
C GLY A 274 -11.00 -11.62 9.12
N THR A 275 -9.69 -11.84 9.23
CA THR A 275 -8.72 -10.84 9.71
C THR A 275 -7.72 -10.40 8.65
N GLU A 276 -8.05 -10.57 7.37
CA GLU A 276 -7.24 -10.15 6.20
C GLU A 276 -6.97 -8.63 6.12
N TRP A 277 -7.63 -7.84 6.96
CA TRP A 277 -7.40 -6.40 7.12
C TRP A 277 -6.32 -6.07 8.17
N ALA A 278 -5.84 -7.06 8.94
CA ALA A 278 -4.98 -6.85 10.09
C ALA A 278 -3.48 -6.74 9.77
N ASP A 279 -3.06 -7.08 8.55
CA ASP A 279 -1.66 -7.05 8.05
C ASP A 279 -0.71 -8.01 8.83
N GLY A 280 0.61 -7.81 8.75
CA GLY A 280 1.68 -8.74 9.17
C GLY A 280 1.85 -9.01 10.67
N GLY A 281 0.74 -9.20 11.38
CA GLY A 281 0.64 -9.59 12.78
C GLY A 281 1.04 -11.05 13.04
N TRP A 282 0.42 -11.69 14.05
CA TRP A 282 0.68 -13.10 14.35
C TRP A 282 -0.50 -13.78 15.05
N THR A 283 -0.53 -15.10 14.96
CA THR A 283 -1.38 -15.95 15.82
C THR A 283 -0.57 -16.50 16.99
N GLU A 284 -1.14 -16.54 18.19
CA GLU A 284 -0.52 -17.18 19.36
C GLU A 284 -1.50 -18.04 20.14
N LEU A 285 -1.03 -19.18 20.67
CA LEU A 285 -1.72 -19.90 21.73
C LEU A 285 -1.22 -19.37 23.08
N THR A 286 -2.05 -18.58 23.75
CA THR A 286 -1.69 -17.91 25.00
C THR A 286 -1.54 -18.89 26.16
N ALA A 287 -0.86 -18.45 27.23
CA ALA A 287 -0.68 -19.23 28.46
C ALA A 287 -2.00 -19.61 29.15
N ASP A 288 -3.04 -18.79 28.98
CA ASP A 288 -4.36 -19.04 29.55
C ASP A 288 -5.23 -19.94 28.64
N GLY A 289 -4.69 -20.43 27.52
CA GLY A 289 -5.37 -21.36 26.62
C GLY A 289 -6.32 -20.70 25.62
N ASP A 290 -6.11 -19.44 25.28
CA ASP A 290 -6.82 -18.75 24.19
C ASP A 290 -5.94 -18.71 22.93
N LEU A 291 -6.49 -19.07 21.77
CA LEU A 291 -5.91 -18.83 20.46
C LEU A 291 -6.28 -17.42 20.01
N VAL A 292 -5.27 -16.58 19.77
CA VAL A 292 -5.46 -15.15 19.50
C VAL A 292 -4.74 -14.78 18.22
N VAL A 293 -5.44 -14.13 17.28
CA VAL A 293 -4.81 -13.40 16.16
C VAL A 293 -4.61 -11.95 16.62
N ARG A 294 -3.42 -11.42 16.43
CA ARG A 294 -3.04 -10.05 16.78
C ARG A 294 -2.54 -9.32 15.55
N ASN A 295 -2.82 -8.03 15.48
CA ASN A 295 -2.22 -7.15 14.48
C ASN A 295 -0.76 -6.78 14.85
N PRO A 296 -0.03 -6.03 14.00
CA PRO A 296 1.35 -5.61 14.27
C PRO A 296 1.55 -4.75 15.53
N HIS A 297 0.51 -4.07 16.04
CA HIS A 297 0.55 -3.36 17.33
C HIS A 297 0.38 -4.29 18.53
N GLY A 298 0.13 -5.59 18.29
CA GLY A 298 -0.17 -6.57 19.32
C GLY A 298 -1.61 -6.50 19.84
N ALA A 299 -2.47 -5.67 19.25
CA ALA A 299 -3.87 -5.63 19.61
C ALA A 299 -4.59 -6.89 19.09
N PRO A 300 -5.42 -7.54 19.92
CA PRO A 300 -6.15 -8.74 19.51
C PRO A 300 -7.24 -8.38 18.49
N VAL A 301 -7.23 -9.05 17.33
CA VAL A 301 -8.22 -8.86 16.25
C VAL A 301 -9.22 -10.01 16.16
N TRP A 302 -8.82 -11.20 16.63
CA TRP A 302 -9.71 -12.37 16.74
C TRP A 302 -9.27 -13.25 17.92
N ARG A 303 -10.23 -13.93 18.56
CA ARG A 303 -10.00 -14.86 19.68
C ARG A 303 -10.92 -16.07 19.62
N SER A 304 -10.42 -17.22 20.05
CA SER A 304 -11.24 -18.44 20.22
C SER A 304 -12.21 -18.37 21.39
N GLY A 305 -11.94 -17.51 22.39
CA GLY A 305 -12.79 -17.38 23.59
C GLY A 305 -12.59 -18.51 24.60
N THR A 306 -11.45 -19.20 24.55
CA THR A 306 -11.15 -20.38 25.37
C THR A 306 -10.23 -20.07 26.56
N SER A 307 -10.05 -18.79 26.90
CA SER A 307 -9.27 -18.39 28.07
C SER A 307 -9.79 -19.07 29.35
N GLY A 308 -8.90 -19.69 30.12
CA GLY A 308 -9.23 -20.42 31.35
C GLY A 308 -9.83 -21.81 31.13
N SER A 309 -9.98 -22.28 29.88
CA SER A 309 -10.49 -23.63 29.57
C SER A 309 -9.51 -24.77 29.87
N GLY A 310 -8.23 -24.45 30.05
CA GLY A 310 -7.16 -25.45 30.17
C GLY A 310 -6.60 -25.94 28.83
N ALA A 311 -6.97 -25.32 27.70
CA ALA A 311 -6.37 -25.60 26.40
C ALA A 311 -4.83 -25.45 26.46
N GLY A 312 -4.12 -26.49 26.03
CA GLY A 312 -2.66 -26.53 26.02
C GLY A 312 -2.05 -26.73 24.62
N ARG A 313 -2.85 -27.16 23.64
CA ARG A 313 -2.39 -27.46 22.28
C ARG A 313 -3.47 -27.14 21.25
N LEU A 314 -3.05 -26.56 20.13
CA LEU A 314 -3.82 -26.48 18.89
C LEU A 314 -3.36 -27.63 17.97
N VAL A 315 -4.30 -28.33 17.34
CA VAL A 315 -4.01 -29.48 16.46
C VAL A 315 -4.76 -29.34 15.14
N VAL A 316 -4.06 -29.52 14.01
CA VAL A 316 -4.65 -29.64 12.67
C VAL A 316 -4.73 -31.12 12.29
N ARG A 317 -5.93 -31.60 11.98
CA ARG A 317 -6.21 -33.02 11.74
C ARG A 317 -6.45 -33.30 10.25
N ASP A 318 -6.29 -34.55 9.86
CA ASP A 318 -6.46 -34.99 8.46
C ASP A 318 -7.92 -34.91 7.99
N ASP A 319 -8.87 -34.94 8.92
CA ASP A 319 -10.31 -34.80 8.67
C ASP A 319 -10.75 -33.33 8.47
N GLY A 320 -9.81 -32.38 8.43
CA GLY A 320 -10.07 -30.96 8.23
C GLY A 320 -10.48 -30.21 9.50
N ARG A 321 -10.41 -30.84 10.68
CA ARG A 321 -10.65 -30.16 11.95
C ARG A 321 -9.40 -29.48 12.48
N VAL A 322 -9.62 -28.31 13.07
CA VAL A 322 -8.63 -27.61 13.89
C VAL A 322 -9.16 -27.53 15.32
N GLU A 323 -8.47 -28.17 16.26
CA GLU A 323 -8.97 -28.37 17.63
C GLU A 323 -8.02 -27.74 18.66
N LEU A 324 -8.59 -27.09 19.68
CA LEU A 324 -7.88 -26.76 20.91
C LEU A 324 -8.15 -27.86 21.93
N LEU A 325 -7.08 -28.53 22.35
CA LEU A 325 -7.13 -29.65 23.29
C LEU A 325 -6.63 -29.21 24.66
N ASP A 326 -7.30 -29.68 25.71
CA ASP A 326 -6.84 -29.52 27.09
C ASP A 326 -5.66 -30.46 27.44
N GLY A 327 -5.21 -30.40 28.70
CA GLY A 327 -4.15 -31.27 29.21
C GLY A 327 -4.50 -32.76 29.22
N GLY A 328 -5.78 -33.12 29.21
CA GLY A 328 -6.29 -34.49 29.07
C GLY A 328 -6.38 -34.97 27.63
N GLY A 329 -6.29 -34.06 26.65
CA GLY A 329 -6.47 -34.34 25.24
C GLY A 329 -7.91 -34.21 24.76
N GLU A 330 -8.81 -33.67 25.59
CA GLU A 330 -10.20 -33.43 25.20
C GLU A 330 -10.34 -32.09 24.46
N PRO A 331 -11.13 -32.03 23.37
CA PRO A 331 -11.35 -30.79 22.65
C PRO A 331 -12.23 -29.85 23.46
N VAL A 332 -11.69 -28.67 23.79
CA VAL A 332 -12.45 -27.58 24.43
C VAL A 332 -13.05 -26.64 23.41
N TRP A 333 -12.54 -26.67 22.18
CA TRP A 333 -13.00 -25.88 21.05
C TRP A 333 -12.54 -26.51 19.74
N ALA A 334 -13.32 -26.34 18.69
CA ALA A 334 -13.00 -26.83 17.36
C ALA A 334 -13.52 -25.88 16.28
N MET A 335 -12.73 -25.71 15.22
CA MET A 335 -13.22 -25.21 13.93
C MET A 335 -13.79 -26.41 13.16
N ASP A 336 -15.10 -26.45 12.94
CA ASP A 336 -15.73 -27.44 12.07
C ASP A 336 -15.78 -26.90 10.63
N ALA A 337 -14.73 -27.13 9.85
CA ALA A 337 -14.74 -26.89 8.40
C ALA A 337 -15.26 -28.15 7.69
N HIS A 338 -16.51 -28.13 7.20
CA HIS A 338 -17.11 -29.26 6.47
C HIS A 338 -16.60 -29.33 5.02
N ALA A 339 -15.47 -30.02 4.82
CA ALA A 339 -15.14 -30.78 3.62
C ALA A 339 -14.00 -31.76 3.94
N ALA A 340 -14.25 -33.07 3.86
CA ALA A 340 -13.20 -34.07 4.00
C ALA A 340 -12.30 -34.03 2.76
N CYS A 341 -11.05 -33.59 2.94
CA CYS A 341 -10.02 -33.57 1.91
C CYS A 341 -9.26 -34.92 1.97
N ASP A 342 -9.81 -35.96 1.34
CA ASP A 342 -9.35 -37.35 1.54
C ASP A 342 -8.11 -37.75 0.71
N THR A 343 -7.50 -36.81 -0.03
CA THR A 343 -6.32 -37.10 -0.85
C THR A 343 -5.04 -36.62 -0.13
N PRO A 344 -4.11 -37.53 0.22
CA PRO A 344 -2.81 -37.16 0.77
C PRO A 344 -2.04 -36.28 -0.22
N ALA A 345 -1.51 -35.15 0.24
CA ALA A 345 -0.69 -34.28 -0.57
C ALA A 345 0.79 -34.65 -0.39
N VAL A 346 1.23 -35.73 -1.05
CA VAL A 346 2.59 -36.29 -0.97
C VAL A 346 3.66 -35.27 -1.39
N ASP A 347 3.30 -34.30 -2.22
CA ASP A 347 4.19 -33.31 -2.80
C ASP A 347 4.27 -31.98 -2.00
N THR A 348 3.63 -31.93 -0.82
CA THR A 348 3.63 -30.75 0.06
C THR A 348 4.89 -30.74 0.92
N PRO A 349 5.80 -29.77 0.76
CA PRO A 349 7.01 -29.67 1.57
C PRO A 349 6.69 -29.29 3.03
N ARG A 350 7.61 -29.60 3.95
CA ARG A 350 7.44 -29.39 5.40
C ARG A 350 8.72 -28.95 6.08
N GLY A 351 8.57 -28.25 7.20
CA GLY A 351 9.69 -27.77 8.00
C GLY A 351 10.51 -26.76 7.20
N ALA A 352 11.82 -27.01 7.08
CA ALA A 352 12.74 -26.07 6.44
C ALA A 352 13.04 -26.38 4.96
N VAL A 353 12.50 -27.47 4.39
CA VAL A 353 13.04 -28.07 3.16
C VAL A 353 11.97 -28.30 2.09
N LEU A 354 12.27 -27.87 0.87
CA LEU A 354 11.58 -28.24 -0.37
C LEU A 354 12.49 -29.17 -1.18
N ARG A 355 12.01 -30.37 -1.48
CA ARG A 355 12.74 -31.42 -2.21
C ARG A 355 12.29 -31.49 -3.67
N ARG A 356 13.06 -32.19 -4.51
CA ARG A 356 12.63 -32.49 -5.88
C ARG A 356 11.24 -33.11 -5.93
N GLY A 357 10.47 -32.70 -6.94
CA GLY A 357 9.07 -33.07 -7.14
C GLY A 357 8.07 -32.32 -6.24
N GLN A 358 8.54 -31.59 -5.23
CA GLN A 358 7.65 -30.87 -4.31
C GLN A 358 7.36 -29.45 -4.80
N THR A 359 6.21 -28.93 -4.39
CA THR A 359 5.81 -27.54 -4.69
C THR A 359 5.34 -26.82 -3.44
N LEU A 360 5.94 -25.66 -3.15
CA LEU A 360 5.49 -24.73 -2.11
C LEU A 360 4.32 -23.89 -2.64
N ARG A 361 3.15 -24.05 -2.02
CA ARG A 361 1.88 -23.36 -2.38
C ARG A 361 1.08 -23.00 -1.13
N GLN A 362 0.95 -21.72 -0.82
CA GLN A 362 0.06 -21.22 0.24
C GLN A 362 0.30 -21.87 1.62
N HIS A 363 1.56 -22.22 1.88
CA HIS A 363 2.08 -22.67 3.17
C HIS A 363 3.52 -22.17 3.30
N ALA A 364 4.16 -22.48 4.43
CA ALA A 364 5.46 -21.91 4.76
C ALA A 364 6.52 -22.99 4.97
N LEU A 365 7.76 -22.62 4.63
CA LEU A 365 8.95 -23.28 5.14
C LEU A 365 9.59 -22.40 6.20
N THR A 366 10.14 -23.01 7.24
CA THR A 366 10.63 -22.30 8.41
C THR A 366 11.95 -22.89 8.87
N SER A 367 12.92 -22.03 9.15
CA SER A 367 14.23 -22.44 9.68
C SER A 367 14.09 -23.20 11.00
N ALA A 368 15.07 -24.02 11.34
CA ALA A 368 15.02 -24.88 12.53
C ALA A 368 14.86 -24.10 13.85
N ASP A 369 15.32 -22.85 13.90
CA ASP A 369 15.19 -21.94 15.04
C ASP A 369 13.91 -21.09 15.00
N GLY A 370 13.13 -21.15 13.92
CA GLY A 370 11.93 -20.34 13.70
C GLY A 370 12.18 -18.89 13.31
N SER A 371 13.44 -18.47 13.17
CA SER A 371 13.80 -17.07 12.93
C SER A 371 13.58 -16.62 11.49
N THR A 372 13.47 -17.56 10.55
CA THR A 372 13.37 -17.26 9.12
C THR A 372 12.26 -18.08 8.48
N VAL A 373 11.40 -17.43 7.71
CA VAL A 373 10.20 -18.04 7.14
C VAL A 373 10.14 -17.72 5.64
N LEU A 374 10.14 -18.74 4.80
CA LEU A 374 9.77 -18.60 3.39
C LEU A 374 8.27 -18.86 3.28
N GLY A 375 7.49 -17.81 3.08
CA GLY A 375 6.03 -17.88 3.08
C GLY A 375 5.40 -16.91 2.10
N HIS A 376 4.12 -17.10 1.84
CA HIS A 376 3.35 -16.19 0.99
C HIS A 376 3.05 -14.89 1.74
N ARG A 377 3.36 -13.75 1.11
CA ARG A 377 2.85 -12.45 1.55
C ARG A 377 1.42 -12.26 1.07
N ASP A 378 1.18 -12.63 -0.18
CA ASP A 378 -0.13 -12.71 -0.82
C ASP A 378 -0.11 -13.86 -1.85
N ASP A 379 -1.19 -13.99 -2.63
CA ASP A 379 -1.31 -15.05 -3.61
C ASP A 379 -0.22 -15.04 -4.69
N ARG A 380 0.37 -13.88 -4.99
CA ARG A 380 1.34 -13.71 -6.08
C ARG A 380 2.76 -13.41 -5.63
N ARG A 381 3.00 -13.24 -4.33
CA ARG A 381 4.33 -12.91 -3.79
C ARG A 381 4.76 -13.90 -2.72
N LEU A 382 5.88 -14.56 -2.99
CA LEU A 382 6.61 -15.36 -2.02
C LEU A 382 7.74 -14.51 -1.43
N VAL A 383 7.85 -14.49 -0.11
CA VAL A 383 8.82 -13.67 0.61
C VAL A 383 9.59 -14.53 1.61
N LEU A 384 10.88 -14.28 1.71
CA LEU A 384 11.72 -14.76 2.80
C LEU A 384 11.73 -13.69 3.91
N PHE A 385 11.02 -13.97 4.99
CA PHE A 385 10.94 -13.11 6.16
C PHE A 385 12.07 -13.45 7.14
N GLY A 386 12.79 -12.43 7.60
CA GLY A 386 13.72 -12.53 8.73
C GLY A 386 13.02 -12.44 10.09
N ALA A 387 13.79 -12.59 11.16
CA ALA A 387 13.27 -12.67 12.54
C ALA A 387 12.56 -11.39 13.00
N ASP A 388 13.01 -10.25 12.49
CA ASP A 388 12.42 -8.92 12.68
C ASP A 388 11.20 -8.67 11.78
N GLY A 389 10.92 -9.57 10.82
CA GLY A 389 9.89 -9.42 9.81
C GLY A 389 10.37 -8.74 8.53
N ARG A 390 11.65 -8.37 8.43
CA ARG A 390 12.20 -7.77 7.20
C ARG A 390 12.18 -8.77 6.05
N TRP A 391 12.03 -8.26 4.84
CA TRP A 391 12.09 -9.07 3.64
C TRP A 391 13.56 -9.24 3.27
N LEU A 392 14.05 -10.48 3.30
CA LEU A 392 15.42 -10.84 2.95
C LEU A 392 15.56 -11.21 1.48
N TRP A 393 14.46 -11.67 0.87
CA TRP A 393 14.35 -12.03 -0.54
C TRP A 393 12.87 -12.14 -0.90
N TYR A 394 12.51 -11.94 -2.16
CA TYR A 394 11.16 -12.23 -2.65
C TYR A 394 11.16 -12.71 -4.10
N ALA A 395 10.08 -13.39 -4.48
CA ALA A 395 9.78 -13.75 -5.86
C ALA A 395 8.31 -13.46 -6.19
N HIS A 396 8.08 -12.88 -7.36
CA HIS A 396 6.74 -12.73 -7.92
C HIS A 396 6.36 -14.02 -8.65
N LEU A 397 5.32 -14.71 -8.20
CA LEU A 397 4.89 -16.02 -8.68
C LEU A 397 4.02 -15.97 -9.95
N GLY A 398 3.80 -14.78 -10.54
CA GLY A 398 3.03 -14.59 -11.77
C GLY A 398 1.52 -14.70 -11.58
N ASP A 399 0.81 -14.83 -12.70
CA ASP A 399 -0.66 -14.81 -12.78
C ASP A 399 -1.28 -16.19 -13.03
N ALA A 400 -0.51 -17.27 -12.89
CA ALA A 400 -1.03 -18.62 -13.00
C ALA A 400 -2.23 -18.83 -12.08
N GLU A 401 -3.19 -19.67 -12.47
CA GLU A 401 -4.34 -20.01 -11.62
C GLU A 401 -3.88 -20.59 -10.27
N ARG A 402 -2.72 -21.26 -10.28
CA ARG A 402 -2.08 -21.86 -9.11
C ARG A 402 -0.63 -21.42 -9.08
N PRO A 403 -0.32 -20.26 -8.50
CA PRO A 403 1.06 -19.80 -8.33
C PRO A 403 1.78 -20.61 -7.25
N GLY A 404 3.07 -20.86 -7.43
CA GLY A 404 3.87 -21.65 -6.50
C GLY A 404 5.32 -21.78 -6.92
N LEU A 405 6.15 -22.23 -5.99
CA LEU A 405 7.57 -22.49 -6.21
C LEU A 405 7.81 -24.00 -6.23
N VAL A 406 8.32 -24.53 -7.33
CA VAL A 406 8.59 -25.96 -7.52
C VAL A 406 10.09 -26.21 -7.62
N LEU A 407 10.58 -27.23 -6.93
CA LEU A 407 11.88 -27.83 -7.24
C LEU A 407 11.59 -29.06 -8.09
N ASP A 408 11.81 -28.95 -9.39
CA ASP A 408 11.41 -29.99 -10.34
C ASP A 408 12.34 -31.22 -10.24
N GLU A 409 11.94 -32.35 -10.82
CA GLU A 409 12.69 -33.62 -10.81
C GLU A 409 14.05 -33.50 -11.50
N ASP A 410 14.19 -32.55 -12.43
CA ASP A 410 15.48 -32.21 -13.06
C ASP A 410 16.43 -31.41 -12.14
N GLY A 411 15.97 -31.05 -10.94
CA GLY A 411 16.75 -30.35 -9.92
C GLY A 411 16.79 -28.84 -10.11
N MET A 412 16.01 -28.28 -11.02
CA MET A 412 15.96 -26.84 -11.25
C MET A 412 14.76 -26.21 -10.51
N LEU A 413 15.00 -25.06 -9.89
CA LEU A 413 14.01 -24.31 -9.12
C LEU A 413 13.21 -23.39 -10.05
N ARG A 414 11.89 -23.53 -10.10
CA ARG A 414 11.02 -22.79 -11.02
C ARG A 414 9.79 -22.23 -10.33
N ILE A 415 9.23 -21.20 -10.95
CA ILE A 415 7.88 -20.73 -10.68
C ILE A 415 6.93 -21.56 -11.54
N VAL A 416 5.85 -22.05 -10.95
CA VAL A 416 4.92 -22.95 -11.67
C VAL A 416 4.16 -22.19 -12.75
N ASP A 417 4.03 -22.82 -13.93
CA ASP A 417 3.35 -22.30 -15.12
C ASP A 417 3.89 -20.93 -15.57
N ASP A 418 5.20 -20.73 -15.38
CA ASP A 418 5.92 -19.52 -15.75
C ASP A 418 6.92 -19.80 -16.88
N GLU A 419 6.94 -18.95 -17.89
CA GLU A 419 7.84 -19.05 -19.06
C GLU A 419 9.24 -18.50 -18.77
N ARG A 420 9.44 -17.84 -17.62
CA ARG A 420 10.76 -17.32 -17.22
C ARG A 420 11.75 -18.47 -16.97
N PRO A 421 13.06 -18.21 -17.16
CA PRO A 421 14.10 -19.17 -16.81
C PRO A 421 14.00 -19.64 -15.35
N ALA A 422 14.55 -20.81 -15.09
CA ALA A 422 14.69 -21.30 -13.72
C ALA A 422 15.46 -20.30 -12.85
N LEU A 423 15.04 -20.16 -11.60
CA LEU A 423 15.68 -19.26 -10.64
C LEU A 423 17.09 -19.74 -10.27
N GLY A 424 17.32 -21.05 -10.28
CA GLY A 424 18.63 -21.65 -10.03
C GLY A 424 18.60 -23.18 -10.12
N GLY A 425 19.78 -23.80 -10.07
CA GLY A 425 19.97 -25.25 -10.13
C GLY A 425 21.09 -25.67 -11.09
N PRO A 426 21.31 -26.97 -11.32
CA PRO A 426 20.61 -28.11 -10.73
C PRO A 426 21.06 -28.41 -9.29
N ALA A 427 20.11 -28.85 -8.46
CA ALA A 427 20.25 -29.11 -7.03
C ALA A 427 19.25 -30.18 -6.54
N ASP A 428 19.38 -30.63 -5.29
CA ASP A 428 18.57 -31.71 -4.72
C ASP A 428 17.50 -31.21 -3.74
N GLU A 429 17.76 -30.07 -3.10
CA GLU A 429 16.82 -29.45 -2.16
C GLU A 429 17.04 -27.96 -1.99
N LEU A 430 15.97 -27.23 -1.73
CA LEU A 430 15.97 -25.86 -1.25
C LEU A 430 15.78 -25.88 0.28
N ARG A 431 16.62 -25.16 1.01
CA ARG A 431 16.62 -25.09 2.47
C ARG A 431 16.46 -23.65 2.96
N VAL A 432 15.57 -23.46 3.93
CA VAL A 432 15.45 -22.22 4.71
C VAL A 432 16.33 -22.34 5.95
N GLU A 433 17.34 -21.48 6.02
CA GLU A 433 18.29 -21.39 7.14
C GLU A 433 18.12 -20.03 7.83
N PRO A 434 18.66 -19.83 9.04
CA PRO A 434 18.61 -18.53 9.70
C PRO A 434 19.24 -17.42 8.82
N GLY A 435 18.42 -16.49 8.34
CA GLY A 435 18.82 -15.32 7.56
C GLY A 435 18.90 -15.53 6.05
N GLU A 436 18.57 -16.71 5.52
CA GLU A 436 18.70 -16.96 4.07
C GLU A 436 17.92 -18.20 3.59
N VAL A 437 17.72 -18.25 2.27
CA VAL A 437 17.27 -19.43 1.54
C VAL A 437 18.35 -19.88 0.57
N ARG A 438 18.65 -21.18 0.56
CA ARG A 438 19.75 -21.77 -0.21
C ARG A 438 19.26 -22.96 -1.02
N LEU A 439 19.74 -23.07 -2.25
CA LEU A 439 19.55 -24.24 -3.09
C LEU A 439 20.82 -25.10 -3.03
N CYS A 440 20.68 -26.36 -2.61
CA CYS A 440 21.79 -27.24 -2.26
C CYS A 440 21.77 -28.55 -3.04
N ARG A 441 22.96 -29.01 -3.43
CA ARG A 441 23.19 -30.40 -3.88
C ARG A 441 23.29 -31.35 -2.69
N ALA A 442 23.17 -32.65 -2.97
CA ALA A 442 23.22 -33.73 -1.98
C ALA A 442 24.54 -33.80 -1.19
N ASP A 443 25.63 -33.27 -1.74
CA ASP A 443 26.94 -33.16 -1.08
C ASP A 443 27.07 -31.92 -0.18
N GLY A 444 26.04 -31.08 -0.12
CA GLY A 444 26.01 -29.84 0.65
C GLY A 444 26.49 -28.61 -0.12
N THR A 445 26.88 -28.75 -1.40
CA THR A 445 27.28 -27.61 -2.24
C THR A 445 26.09 -26.68 -2.45
N VAL A 446 26.25 -25.39 -2.10
CA VAL A 446 25.25 -24.35 -2.36
C VAL A 446 25.48 -23.81 -3.76
N VAL A 447 24.44 -23.85 -4.61
CA VAL A 447 24.51 -23.38 -6.00
C VAL A 447 23.72 -22.09 -6.23
N TRP A 448 22.81 -21.75 -5.31
CA TRP A 448 22.02 -20.52 -5.37
C TRP A 448 21.64 -20.08 -3.95
N ARG A 449 21.59 -18.76 -3.72
CA ARG A 449 21.28 -18.15 -2.42
C ARG A 449 20.55 -16.82 -2.63
N ASN A 450 19.41 -16.63 -1.95
CA ASN A 450 18.68 -15.35 -1.90
C ASN A 450 18.51 -14.64 -3.25
N GLY A 451 18.22 -15.37 -4.33
CA GLY A 451 18.04 -14.77 -5.66
C GLY A 451 19.22 -14.91 -6.59
N GLU A 452 20.41 -15.20 -6.08
CA GLU A 452 21.65 -15.16 -6.85
C GLU A 452 22.29 -16.54 -7.00
N GLU A 453 22.83 -16.83 -8.20
CA GLU A 453 23.69 -17.98 -8.40
C GLU A 453 24.99 -17.81 -7.61
N VAL A 454 25.39 -18.86 -6.89
CA VAL A 454 26.68 -18.86 -6.21
C VAL A 454 27.76 -19.20 -7.24
N ALA A 455 28.58 -18.20 -7.56
CA ALA A 455 29.70 -18.39 -8.50
C ALA A 455 30.58 -19.56 -8.08
N ASP A 456 31.02 -20.36 -9.07
CA ASP A 456 32.04 -21.38 -8.87
C ASP A 456 33.27 -20.71 -8.23
N PRO A 457 33.83 -21.20 -7.12
CA PRO A 457 34.98 -20.60 -6.44
C PRO A 457 36.24 -20.37 -7.31
N GLY A 458 36.25 -20.81 -8.57
CA GLY A 458 37.26 -20.52 -9.59
C GLY A 458 36.93 -19.42 -10.61
N ALA A 459 35.74 -18.82 -10.59
CA ALA A 459 35.37 -17.73 -11.49
C ALA A 459 35.95 -16.40 -10.99
N VAL A 460 36.59 -15.64 -11.89
CA VAL A 460 37.04 -14.27 -11.60
C VAL A 460 35.78 -13.43 -11.34
N PRO A 461 35.67 -12.71 -10.20
CA PRO A 461 34.54 -11.83 -9.97
C PRO A 461 34.43 -10.85 -11.13
N ALA A 462 33.24 -10.72 -11.74
CA ALA A 462 32.97 -9.55 -12.55
C ALA A 462 33.16 -8.32 -11.65
N GLU A 463 33.83 -7.29 -12.15
CA GLU A 463 33.88 -6.03 -11.40
C GLU A 463 32.44 -5.55 -11.19
N PRO A 464 32.07 -5.11 -9.97
CA PRO A 464 30.73 -4.62 -9.72
C PRO A 464 30.43 -3.49 -10.69
N ALA A 465 29.29 -3.56 -11.36
CA ALA A 465 28.81 -2.48 -12.23
C ALA A 465 28.77 -1.17 -11.43
N GLU A 466 29.09 -0.05 -12.08
CA GLU A 466 28.98 1.24 -11.42
C GLU A 466 27.50 1.54 -11.15
N ASP A 467 27.15 1.71 -9.88
CA ASP A 467 25.80 2.04 -9.46
C ASP A 467 25.67 3.56 -9.26
N PHE A 468 24.96 4.23 -10.18
CA PHE A 468 24.69 5.66 -10.14
C PHE A 468 23.36 6.01 -9.45
N GLU A 469 22.61 5.01 -8.99
CA GLU A 469 21.22 5.13 -8.54
C GLU A 469 21.05 4.82 -7.05
N ALA A 470 21.93 4.02 -6.45
CA ALA A 470 21.86 3.61 -5.03
C ALA A 470 21.61 4.75 -4.04
N TRP A 471 22.17 5.94 -4.28
CA TRP A 471 21.96 7.09 -3.40
C TRP A 471 20.54 7.66 -3.52
N MET A 472 19.94 7.62 -4.71
CA MET A 472 18.55 8.04 -4.94
C MET A 472 17.57 6.99 -4.41
N GLU A 473 17.88 5.70 -4.61
CA GLU A 473 17.12 4.59 -4.06
C GLU A 473 17.05 4.69 -2.53
N GLU A 474 18.18 4.88 -1.85
CA GLU A 474 18.18 5.01 -0.39
C GLU A 474 17.44 6.28 0.06
N LEU A 475 17.58 7.39 -0.66
CA LEU A 475 17.02 8.68 -0.23
C LEU A 475 15.50 8.76 -0.46
N THR A 476 15.02 8.28 -1.59
CA THR A 476 13.63 8.46 -2.05
C THR A 476 12.94 7.15 -2.39
N GLY A 477 13.64 6.04 -2.60
CA GLY A 477 13.06 4.79 -3.08
C GLY A 477 12.68 4.82 -4.58
N HIS A 478 13.30 5.69 -5.37
CA HIS A 478 12.99 5.94 -6.80
C HIS A 478 11.56 6.42 -7.10
N VAL A 479 10.86 7.01 -6.13
CA VAL A 479 9.64 7.79 -6.42
C VAL A 479 10.00 9.17 -6.95
N THR A 480 9.11 9.70 -7.80
CA THR A 480 9.17 11.01 -8.48
C THR A 480 10.10 12.04 -7.85
N TYR A 481 11.04 12.55 -8.65
CA TYR A 481 12.06 13.47 -8.18
C TYR A 481 12.39 14.54 -9.22
N CYS A 482 12.98 15.64 -8.74
CA CYS A 482 13.87 16.46 -9.54
C CYS A 482 15.24 16.52 -8.84
N ALA A 483 16.29 16.15 -9.55
CA ALA A 483 17.67 16.24 -9.08
C ALA A 483 18.40 17.32 -9.87
N THR A 484 19.09 18.24 -9.19
CA THR A 484 19.86 19.30 -9.85
C THR A 484 21.23 19.46 -9.23
N VAL A 485 22.28 19.37 -10.04
CA VAL A 485 23.66 19.64 -9.61
C VAL A 485 24.04 21.04 -10.02
N VAL A 486 24.40 21.88 -9.06
CA VAL A 486 24.89 23.24 -9.29
C VAL A 486 26.39 23.30 -8.98
N HIS A 487 27.18 23.68 -9.97
CA HIS A 487 28.63 23.75 -9.82
C HIS A 487 29.08 24.94 -8.97
N HIS A 488 30.16 24.75 -8.21
CA HIS A 488 30.87 25.82 -7.47
C HIS A 488 29.94 26.71 -6.64
N THR A 489 28.94 26.09 -6.02
CA THR A 489 27.86 26.78 -5.30
C THR A 489 27.64 26.09 -3.96
N THR A 490 27.33 26.88 -2.93
CA THR A 490 26.99 26.36 -1.59
C THR A 490 25.52 25.96 -1.50
N PRO A 491 25.15 25.04 -0.60
CA PRO A 491 23.75 24.64 -0.43
C PRO A 491 22.78 25.81 -0.20
N ASP A 492 23.12 26.77 0.67
CA ASP A 492 22.28 27.95 0.92
C ASP A 492 22.10 28.82 -0.33
N GLU A 493 23.17 29.08 -1.08
CA GLU A 493 23.09 29.89 -2.30
C GLU A 493 22.26 29.18 -3.39
N ALA A 494 22.39 27.86 -3.54
CA ALA A 494 21.60 27.09 -4.48
C ALA A 494 20.09 27.17 -4.15
N LEU A 495 19.73 27.03 -2.87
CA LEU A 495 18.33 27.18 -2.42
C LEU A 495 17.80 28.60 -2.66
N LEU A 496 18.58 29.63 -2.38
CA LEU A 496 18.18 31.02 -2.66
C LEU A 496 17.96 31.27 -4.16
N ARG A 497 18.79 30.67 -5.03
CA ARG A 497 18.61 30.75 -6.49
C ARG A 497 17.37 30.01 -6.98
N LEU A 498 16.96 28.94 -6.30
CA LEU A 498 15.70 28.23 -6.54
C LEU A 498 14.47 29.03 -6.07
N GLY A 499 14.67 30.13 -5.33
CA GLY A 499 13.59 30.99 -4.83
C GLY A 499 13.25 30.79 -3.34
N ALA A 500 14.11 30.11 -2.58
CA ALA A 500 13.92 29.97 -1.14
C ALA A 500 14.01 31.31 -0.41
N ASP A 501 13.17 31.48 0.61
CA ASP A 501 13.36 32.53 1.61
C ASP A 501 14.47 32.09 2.58
N ARG A 502 15.48 32.95 2.77
CA ARG A 502 16.64 32.70 3.64
C ARG A 502 16.21 32.33 5.06
N ASP A 503 15.18 32.97 5.58
CA ASP A 503 14.73 32.77 6.97
C ASP A 503 14.00 31.44 7.15
N ARG A 504 13.65 30.75 6.06
CA ARG A 504 13.00 29.43 6.06
C ARG A 504 13.96 28.28 5.81
N VAL A 505 15.23 28.54 5.47
CA VAL A 505 16.23 27.49 5.25
C VAL A 505 16.68 26.89 6.58
N ARG A 506 16.49 25.58 6.73
CA ARG A 506 16.80 24.81 7.93
C ARG A 506 17.95 23.85 7.68
N THR A 507 18.52 23.32 8.76
CA THR A 507 19.52 22.25 8.74
C THR A 507 18.92 21.02 9.39
N GLY A 508 19.06 19.87 8.75
CA GLY A 508 18.56 18.58 9.26
C GLY A 508 18.77 17.48 8.22
N THR A 509 18.09 16.36 8.37
CA THR A 509 18.10 15.27 7.39
C THR A 509 16.96 15.39 6.37
N TRP A 510 16.96 14.51 5.37
CA TRP A 510 15.81 14.31 4.48
C TRP A 510 14.53 13.96 5.26
N ASP A 511 14.62 13.05 6.23
CA ASP A 511 13.49 12.70 7.10
C ASP A 511 12.92 13.90 7.88
N ASP A 512 13.79 14.84 8.30
CA ASP A 512 13.35 16.07 8.97
C ASP A 512 12.56 16.97 8.02
N LEU A 513 12.99 17.10 6.75
CA LEU A 513 12.25 17.83 5.71
C LEU A 513 10.87 17.22 5.48
N LEU A 514 10.80 15.89 5.29
CA LEU A 514 9.54 15.18 5.05
C LEU A 514 8.58 15.32 6.24
N THR A 515 9.10 15.09 7.45
CA THR A 515 8.33 15.25 8.69
C THR A 515 7.82 16.68 8.86
N GLN A 516 8.66 17.67 8.59
CA GLN A 516 8.27 19.07 8.69
C GLN A 516 7.20 19.43 7.66
N SER A 517 7.29 18.88 6.45
CA SER A 517 6.28 19.09 5.43
C SER A 517 4.90 18.63 5.89
N GLU A 518 4.83 17.49 6.54
CA GLU A 518 3.60 16.98 7.12
C GLU A 518 3.11 17.86 8.29
N VAL A 519 4.02 18.36 9.14
CA VAL A 519 3.67 19.34 10.19
C VAL A 519 3.09 20.64 9.62
N GLU A 520 3.64 21.14 8.51
CA GLU A 520 3.19 22.36 7.83
C GLU A 520 1.95 22.15 6.93
N ASP A 521 1.45 20.90 6.85
CA ASP A 521 0.39 20.49 5.93
C ASP A 521 0.70 20.90 4.47
N SER A 522 1.97 20.81 4.05
CA SER A 522 2.38 21.31 2.73
C SER A 522 1.58 20.66 1.62
N GLY A 523 1.12 21.48 0.67
CA GLY A 523 0.33 21.03 -0.48
C GLY A 523 1.18 20.29 -1.50
N VAL A 524 0.52 19.63 -2.46
CA VAL A 524 1.21 18.99 -3.60
C VAL A 524 2.01 19.99 -4.45
N ASP A 525 1.61 21.26 -4.42
CA ASP A 525 2.26 22.34 -5.17
C ASP A 525 3.42 23.01 -4.38
N ASP A 526 3.59 22.68 -3.10
CA ASP A 526 4.70 23.20 -2.28
C ASP A 526 5.99 22.42 -2.61
N VAL A 527 7.08 23.11 -2.94
CA VAL A 527 8.36 22.48 -3.31
C VAL A 527 9.14 22.11 -2.05
N ARG A 528 9.33 20.80 -1.83
CA ARG A 528 10.15 20.24 -0.75
C ARG A 528 11.52 19.92 -1.30
N VAL A 529 12.55 20.66 -0.89
CA VAL A 529 13.90 20.55 -1.46
C VAL A 529 14.97 20.45 -0.39
N ALA A 530 15.89 19.51 -0.58
CA ALA A 530 17.12 19.38 0.20
C ALA A 530 18.35 19.66 -0.68
N ALA A 531 19.34 20.34 -0.09
CA ALA A 531 20.59 20.73 -0.72
C ALA A 531 21.76 20.08 0.03
N PHE A 532 22.44 19.17 -0.65
CA PHE A 532 23.58 18.40 -0.16
C PHE A 532 24.89 18.97 -0.73
N ALA A 533 25.90 19.12 0.12
CA ALA A 533 27.21 19.58 -0.31
C ALA A 533 28.02 18.41 -0.91
N LEU A 534 28.46 18.55 -2.16
CA LEU A 534 29.30 17.58 -2.87
C LEU A 534 30.64 18.23 -3.25
N GLY A 535 31.53 18.35 -2.26
CA GLY A 535 32.78 19.09 -2.42
C GLY A 535 32.51 20.56 -2.77
N PRO A 536 32.94 21.05 -3.95
CA PRO A 536 32.63 22.41 -4.38
C PRO A 536 31.24 22.55 -5.03
N HIS A 537 30.55 21.45 -5.32
CA HIS A 537 29.23 21.45 -5.97
C HIS A 537 28.12 21.30 -4.91
N THR A 538 26.88 21.61 -5.31
CA THR A 538 25.68 21.31 -4.52
C THR A 538 24.76 20.41 -5.34
N LEU A 539 24.22 19.38 -4.71
CA LEU A 539 23.14 18.56 -5.23
C LEU A 539 21.83 18.99 -4.56
N LEU A 540 20.87 19.44 -5.35
CA LEU A 540 19.49 19.67 -4.94
C LEU A 540 18.68 18.43 -5.27
N VAL A 541 17.87 17.96 -4.33
CA VAL A 541 16.88 16.91 -4.54
C VAL A 541 15.52 17.42 -4.09
N GLU A 542 14.53 17.34 -4.98
CA GLU A 542 13.14 17.69 -4.73
C GLU A 542 12.26 16.43 -4.73
N GLU A 543 11.43 16.26 -3.70
CA GLU A 543 10.46 15.16 -3.64
C GLU A 543 9.18 15.54 -4.38
N ASN A 544 8.86 14.82 -5.47
CA ASN A 544 7.75 15.13 -6.37
C ASN A 544 7.81 16.59 -6.90
N GLY A 545 9.02 17.11 -7.11
CA GLY A 545 9.27 18.48 -7.54
C GLY A 545 9.62 18.60 -9.02
N TYR A 546 9.54 19.82 -9.54
CA TYR A 546 9.87 20.18 -10.92
C TYR A 546 10.67 21.49 -11.00
N ALA A 547 10.97 22.13 -9.85
CA ALA A 547 11.43 23.51 -9.84
C ALA A 547 12.82 23.67 -10.47
N GLY A 548 13.71 22.69 -10.32
CA GLY A 548 15.04 22.67 -10.94
C GLY A 548 15.00 22.82 -12.47
N ILE A 549 14.11 22.09 -13.15
CA ILE A 549 13.88 22.16 -14.60
C ILE A 549 13.35 23.55 -15.04
N GLY A 550 12.72 24.29 -14.15
CA GLY A 550 12.21 25.63 -14.43
C GLY A 550 13.17 26.77 -14.08
N SER A 551 14.37 26.48 -13.55
CA SER A 551 15.18 27.45 -12.80
C SER A 551 16.57 27.71 -13.38
N PRO A 552 16.67 28.40 -14.54
CA PRO A 552 17.97 28.72 -15.14
C PRO A 552 18.89 29.54 -14.21
N ALA A 553 18.30 30.30 -13.29
CA ALA A 553 19.01 31.11 -12.29
C ALA A 553 19.95 30.29 -11.40
N LEU A 554 19.74 28.98 -11.25
CA LEU A 554 20.64 28.06 -10.53
C LEU A 554 22.07 28.13 -11.09
N SER A 555 22.20 28.26 -12.41
CA SER A 555 23.49 28.30 -13.12
C SER A 555 24.16 29.68 -13.17
N ARG A 556 23.65 30.71 -12.48
CA ARG A 556 24.23 32.07 -12.54
C ARG A 556 25.71 32.08 -12.12
N GLY A 557 26.60 32.45 -13.05
CA GLY A 557 28.05 32.50 -12.81
C GLY A 557 28.71 31.11 -12.80
N THR A 558 28.03 30.09 -13.30
CA THR A 558 28.43 28.68 -13.21
C THR A 558 27.66 27.81 -14.22
N PHE A 559 27.57 26.52 -13.94
CA PHE A 559 26.90 25.49 -14.71
C PHE A 559 25.95 24.68 -13.81
N ALA A 560 24.80 24.26 -14.33
CA ALA A 560 23.88 23.37 -13.63
C ALA A 560 23.29 22.30 -14.57
N VAL A 561 23.08 21.10 -14.03
CA VAL A 561 22.47 19.96 -14.74
C VAL A 561 21.28 19.51 -13.92
N SER A 562 20.12 19.39 -14.54
CA SER A 562 18.87 18.99 -13.88
C SER A 562 18.26 17.81 -14.61
N CYS A 563 17.81 16.80 -13.87
CA CYS A 563 16.92 15.77 -14.38
C CYS A 563 15.64 15.70 -13.54
N TYR A 564 14.59 15.16 -14.12
CA TYR A 564 13.28 15.02 -13.52
C TYR A 564 12.64 13.73 -14.00
N SER A 565 11.92 13.06 -13.11
CA SER A 565 11.11 11.89 -13.41
C SER A 565 9.78 11.96 -12.65
N SER A 566 8.68 11.76 -13.37
CA SER A 566 7.30 11.85 -12.85
C SER A 566 6.63 10.50 -12.62
N VAL A 567 5.47 10.50 -11.95
CA VAL A 567 4.66 9.28 -11.72
C VAL A 567 4.17 8.66 -13.04
N ASN A 568 4.10 9.45 -14.11
CA ASN A 568 3.69 9.00 -15.44
C ASN A 568 4.87 8.58 -16.31
N ALA A 569 6.08 8.46 -15.73
CA ALA A 569 7.33 8.23 -16.42
C ALA A 569 7.70 9.34 -17.44
N ASP A 570 7.15 10.55 -17.27
CA ASP A 570 7.66 11.72 -17.99
C ASP A 570 9.02 12.10 -17.42
N THR A 571 10.04 12.15 -18.28
CA THR A 571 11.39 12.55 -17.90
C THR A 571 11.85 13.79 -18.64
N ASN A 572 12.58 14.67 -17.93
CA ASN A 572 13.21 15.84 -18.53
C ASN A 572 14.67 15.91 -18.09
N PHE A 573 15.56 16.23 -19.02
CA PHE A 573 16.97 16.49 -18.74
C PHE A 573 17.40 17.82 -19.35
N VAL A 574 17.85 18.76 -18.53
CA VAL A 574 18.20 20.11 -18.98
C VAL A 574 19.52 20.56 -18.36
N VAL A 575 20.33 21.22 -19.18
CA VAL A 575 21.62 21.77 -18.80
C VAL A 575 21.60 23.27 -18.99
N TYR A 576 22.04 24.00 -17.96
CA TYR A 576 22.11 25.45 -17.95
C TYR A 576 23.54 25.97 -17.78
N ARG A 577 23.84 27.10 -18.41
CA ARG A 577 25.08 27.85 -18.20
C ARG A 577 24.76 29.33 -18.11
N ASP A 578 25.17 29.97 -17.02
CA ASP A 578 24.99 31.41 -16.80
C ASP A 578 23.56 31.93 -17.02
N GLY A 579 22.54 31.12 -16.73
CA GLY A 579 21.13 31.48 -16.87
C GLY A 579 20.50 31.14 -18.22
N GLU A 580 21.23 30.47 -19.11
CA GLU A 580 20.74 30.06 -20.43
C GLU A 580 20.67 28.54 -20.54
N VAL A 581 19.67 28.02 -21.25
CA VAL A 581 19.57 26.59 -21.60
C VAL A 581 20.59 26.28 -22.68
N VAL A 582 21.48 25.31 -22.42
CA VAL A 582 22.55 24.91 -23.35
C VAL A 582 22.42 23.46 -23.85
N ALA A 583 21.61 22.64 -23.19
CA ALA A 583 21.09 21.37 -23.71
C ALA A 583 19.72 21.10 -23.08
N ASP A 584 18.77 20.59 -23.87
CA ASP A 584 17.42 20.24 -23.45
C ASP A 584 17.01 18.94 -24.14
N HIS A 585 16.98 17.86 -23.35
CA HIS A 585 16.62 16.50 -23.77
C HIS A 585 15.33 16.08 -23.05
N SER A 586 14.31 16.93 -23.14
CA SER A 586 12.93 16.63 -22.76
C SER A 586 12.07 16.27 -23.99
N GLN A 587 10.89 15.69 -23.78
CA GLN A 587 9.94 15.41 -24.87
C GLN A 587 9.53 16.66 -25.67
N GLU A 588 9.57 17.84 -25.03
CA GLU A 588 9.23 19.14 -25.64
C GLU A 588 10.47 19.90 -26.16
N GLY A 589 11.69 19.37 -25.92
CA GLY A 589 12.97 19.97 -26.25
C GLY A 589 13.34 19.90 -27.74
N SER A 590 14.49 20.49 -28.12
CA SER A 590 14.98 20.45 -29.50
C SER A 590 15.90 19.25 -29.76
N ALA A 591 15.86 18.70 -30.99
CA ALA A 591 16.67 17.53 -31.38
C ALA A 591 18.20 17.74 -31.34
N GLU A 592 18.68 18.98 -31.29
CA GLU A 592 20.07 19.36 -30.94
C GLU A 592 20.01 20.69 -30.17
N PRO A 593 20.72 20.86 -29.03
CA PRO A 593 22.19 20.81 -28.98
C PRO A 593 22.79 20.01 -27.80
N THR A 594 23.73 19.10 -28.08
CA THR A 594 24.55 18.44 -27.05
C THR A 594 25.82 19.23 -26.74
N THR A 595 25.95 19.65 -25.47
CA THR A 595 27.18 20.29 -24.97
C THR A 595 28.36 19.31 -24.97
N PRO A 596 29.63 19.79 -24.93
CA PRO A 596 30.79 18.91 -24.78
C PRO A 596 30.70 17.99 -23.56
N GLU A 597 30.10 18.47 -22.47
CA GLU A 597 29.90 17.72 -21.23
C GLU A 597 28.93 16.54 -21.43
N VAL A 598 27.77 16.78 -22.07
CA VAL A 598 26.81 15.73 -22.41
C VAL A 598 27.42 14.70 -23.37
N ARG A 599 28.16 15.17 -24.40
CA ARG A 599 28.84 14.26 -25.34
C ARG A 599 29.88 13.37 -24.66
N ALA A 600 30.62 13.92 -23.70
CA ALA A 600 31.60 13.14 -22.93
C ALA A 600 30.91 12.11 -22.03
N ALA A 601 29.78 12.47 -21.40
CA ALA A 601 28.98 11.58 -20.59
C ALA A 601 28.45 10.40 -21.43
N MET A 602 27.81 10.70 -22.56
CA MET A 602 27.29 9.69 -23.49
C MET A 602 28.36 8.73 -24.01
N ALA A 603 29.53 9.26 -24.38
CA ALA A 603 30.66 8.45 -24.82
C ALA A 603 31.16 7.50 -23.73
N ALA A 604 31.07 7.89 -22.45
CA ALA A 604 31.43 7.04 -21.33
C ALA A 604 30.36 5.95 -21.05
N MET A 605 29.09 6.22 -21.34
CA MET A 605 27.97 5.28 -21.21
C MET A 605 27.89 4.30 -22.40
N GLY A 606 28.57 4.61 -23.52
CA GLY A 606 28.41 3.87 -24.76
C GLY A 606 27.04 4.11 -25.41
N ALA A 607 26.42 5.26 -25.13
CA ALA A 607 25.12 5.65 -25.64
C ALA A 607 25.27 6.60 -26.85
N ASP A 608 24.32 6.51 -27.79
CA ASP A 608 24.32 7.29 -29.03
C ASP A 608 23.13 8.27 -29.14
N ASP A 609 22.08 8.11 -28.33
CA ASP A 609 20.89 8.98 -28.30
C ASP A 609 20.68 9.63 -26.90
N PRO A 610 20.85 10.95 -26.76
CA PRO A 610 20.73 11.63 -25.47
C PRO A 610 19.30 11.64 -24.92
N LEU A 611 18.27 11.60 -25.77
CA LEU A 611 16.87 11.61 -25.34
C LEU A 611 16.47 10.26 -24.76
N GLU A 612 16.81 9.17 -25.47
CA GLU A 612 16.62 7.80 -24.95
C GLU A 612 17.41 7.58 -23.66
N THR A 613 18.66 8.07 -23.61
CA THR A 613 19.49 7.98 -22.39
C THR A 613 18.88 8.79 -21.24
N ALA A 614 18.35 9.99 -21.50
CA ALA A 614 17.66 10.80 -20.50
C ALA A 614 16.30 10.22 -20.06
N PHE A 615 15.79 9.22 -20.78
CA PHE A 615 14.58 8.49 -20.42
C PHE A 615 14.89 7.26 -19.57
N HIS A 616 15.95 6.52 -19.92
CA HIS A 616 16.31 5.26 -19.28
C HIS A 616 17.33 5.38 -18.15
N ASP A 617 18.29 6.30 -18.26
CA ASP A 617 19.50 6.38 -17.43
C ASP A 617 19.79 7.84 -17.00
N ASP A 618 18.75 8.59 -16.65
CA ASP A 618 18.79 10.04 -16.42
C ASP A 618 19.73 10.45 -15.28
N LEU A 619 19.79 9.67 -14.19
CA LEU A 619 20.66 9.90 -13.03
C LEU A 619 22.13 9.63 -13.36
N GLU A 620 22.44 8.58 -14.13
CA GLU A 620 23.79 8.33 -14.62
C GLU A 620 24.23 9.46 -15.56
N LEU A 621 23.36 9.84 -16.49
CA LEU A 621 23.62 10.94 -17.41
C LEU A 621 23.86 12.27 -16.67
N LEU A 622 23.06 12.56 -15.64
CA LEU A 622 23.25 13.73 -14.76
C LEU A 622 24.59 13.69 -14.05
N CYS A 623 24.93 12.57 -13.41
CA CYS A 623 26.18 12.44 -12.66
C CYS A 623 27.40 12.60 -13.55
N ARG A 624 27.41 11.94 -14.73
CA ARG A 624 28.51 12.01 -15.69
C ARG A 624 28.62 13.39 -16.34
N THR A 625 27.51 14.01 -16.71
CA THR A 625 27.49 15.37 -17.30
C THR A 625 27.98 16.41 -16.29
N ALA A 626 27.58 16.29 -15.03
CA ALA A 626 28.02 17.18 -13.96
C ALA A 626 29.41 16.80 -13.39
N GLY A 627 29.98 15.66 -13.76
CA GLY A 627 31.28 15.20 -13.26
C GLY A 627 31.30 14.93 -11.75
N ILE A 628 30.19 14.43 -11.20
CA ILE A 628 30.05 14.10 -9.78
C ILE A 628 29.79 12.60 -9.58
N ARG A 629 29.95 12.13 -8.34
CA ARG A 629 29.61 10.77 -7.94
C ARG A 629 29.05 10.79 -6.51
N PRO A 630 27.76 11.10 -6.32
CA PRO A 630 27.14 11.03 -5.01
C PRO A 630 27.21 9.61 -4.46
N THR A 631 27.38 9.50 -3.15
CA THR A 631 27.27 8.25 -2.40
C THR A 631 26.05 8.31 -1.48
N VAL A 632 25.59 7.15 -1.02
CA VAL A 632 24.54 7.06 0.01
C VAL A 632 24.87 7.91 1.25
N ALA A 633 26.14 7.96 1.65
CA ALA A 633 26.58 8.76 2.80
C ALA A 633 26.43 10.27 2.58
N ASP A 634 26.55 10.74 1.33
CA ASP A 634 26.41 12.17 1.00
C ASP A 634 24.97 12.66 1.17
N VAL A 635 23.99 11.78 0.99
CA VAL A 635 22.56 12.13 0.99
C VAL A 635 21.79 11.68 2.23
N THR A 636 22.33 10.72 2.99
CA THR A 636 21.75 10.31 4.29
C THR A 636 22.24 11.17 5.46
N GLY A 637 23.22 12.04 5.21
CA GLY A 637 23.76 12.99 6.17
C GLY A 637 22.89 14.24 6.40
N THR A 638 23.50 15.26 7.00
CA THR A 638 22.85 16.55 7.21
C THR A 638 22.85 17.38 5.92
N ALA A 639 21.68 17.94 5.57
CA ALA A 639 21.45 18.83 4.44
C ALA A 639 20.99 20.22 4.90
N ARG A 640 21.04 21.19 3.99
CA ARG A 640 20.25 22.43 4.09
C ARG A 640 18.95 22.21 3.33
N TRP A 641 17.80 22.50 3.90
CA TRP A 641 16.52 22.21 3.25
C TRP A 641 15.48 23.30 3.51
N VAL A 642 14.45 23.35 2.67
CA VAL A 642 13.37 24.32 2.74
C VAL A 642 12.10 23.79 2.07
N ILE A 643 10.95 24.30 2.51
CA ILE A 643 9.65 24.10 1.87
C ILE A 643 9.23 25.43 1.24
N ILE A 644 9.32 25.52 -0.08
CA ILE A 644 8.96 26.72 -0.84
C ILE A 644 7.46 26.64 -1.16
N PRO A 645 6.61 27.56 -0.65
CA PRO A 645 5.19 27.50 -0.92
C PRO A 645 4.92 27.78 -2.39
N ALA A 646 3.90 27.14 -2.95
CA ALA A 646 3.36 27.59 -4.23
C ALA A 646 2.96 29.07 -4.16
N LEU A 647 3.30 29.86 -5.18
CA LEU A 647 2.77 31.21 -5.34
C LEU A 647 1.25 31.09 -5.54
N ARG A 648 0.47 31.64 -4.61
CA ARG A 648 -1.01 31.66 -4.67
C ARG A 648 -1.53 32.62 -5.73
#